data_AF-A0A1V5AVF4-F1
#
_entry.id   AF-A0A1V5AVF4-F1
#
_cell.length_a   1.000
_cell.length_b   1.000
_cell.length_c   1.000
_cell.angle_alpha   90.00
_cell.angle_beta   90.00
_cell.angle_gamma   90.00
#
_symmetry.space_group_name_H-M   'P 1'
#
loop_
_entity.id
_entity.type
_entity.pdbx_description
1 polymer ?
#
loop_
_entity_poly.entity_id
_entity_poly.type
_entity_poly.pdbx_seq_one_letter_code
_entity_poly.pdbx_strand_id
1 'polypeptide(L)'
;MTVPKRIGKISFGLISPQEFRRMSVVKIITADTYDDDGFPIEMGLMDPRLGVIDPGLRCRSCGGRPGECPGHFGHIDLIAPVIHVGFAKLIRKILRAICRDCSRLMLLENEKRMYLEQIETLVRLGQTTDDVVNKVFAEARKHKVCPYCGSPQQEIKFERPLAYVEEGHKLTPSDIRDRFEKIPDEDIKVMGMNPDTARPEWMLLTVLPVPPVTMRPSITLESGQRSEDDLTHKLVDIIRINQRFQENREAGAPQLIIEDLWELLQYHITTFLDNTVSGVPPARHRSGRPLKTLSQRLKGKEGRFRGSLSGKRVNFSARTVISPDPNLSINEVGVPLEIAMELSVPLVVNGRNIEVMRDFVRRGADKHPGVNYVTRADGRRVKITDRNAEEVADQIEPGWRVDRQLMDGDIVLFNRQPSLHRMSIMSHRVIVMPYKTFRLNPAVCPPYNADFDGDEMNLHVPQTEEARAEAEILMRVQENILSPRFGGPIIGGIHDYVTGNFLLTHADRRINRLEVMEVLKKLPHLELPEPKGFDEGGEPYWTGKQIFSLILPKGLNLEFKASFCMNCDACKREACENDAYVVIRDGQISCGTIDASAVGAFKGKITDRVIKEYGPTVGAGFVDGMTQMAIRGIMLAGFSFGIDDEDIPKDAEDQIEDVLNAARENVSKLIEAYQAGELEPLPGRTLDETLEMRIMQTLGKARDNAGSIAGRYLGLDNSGVVMAVSGARGSMLNLTQMAACVGQQSVRGERIRRGYDGRTLPHFRRGDLGAEAHGFVQSSYKEGLNPTEFFFHAIGGREGLVDTAIRTSQSGYLQRRLINALQDLEVQYDGTVKETRGIIVQFNYGEDGVDASKRDYASPENVHRIVQRVLGRAGR
;
A
#
# COMPACT_ATOMS: atom_id res chain seq x y z
N MET A 1 -15.29 37.12 0.87
CA MET A 1 -14.54 35.87 1.07
C MET A 1 -13.43 36.13 2.08
N THR A 2 -13.57 35.66 3.31
CA THR A 2 -12.44 35.61 4.25
C THR A 2 -11.44 34.60 3.69
N VAL A 3 -10.27 35.05 3.24
CA VAL A 3 -9.19 34.13 2.84
C VAL A 3 -8.90 33.26 4.06
N PRO A 4 -9.11 31.93 4.00
CA PRO A 4 -8.86 31.07 5.13
C PRO A 4 -7.35 31.12 5.44
N LYS A 5 -7.01 31.48 6.68
CA LYS A 5 -5.61 31.47 7.13
C LYS A 5 -5.09 30.04 7.10
N ARG A 6 -3.91 29.83 6.51
CA ARG A 6 -3.21 28.53 6.53
C ARG A 6 -2.31 28.42 7.75
N ILE A 7 -2.12 27.21 8.27
CA ILE A 7 -1.20 26.95 9.37
C ILE A 7 0.22 26.96 8.82
N GLY A 8 1.04 27.93 9.21
CA GLY A 8 2.45 28.00 8.80
C GLY A 8 3.39 27.13 9.64
N LYS A 9 3.19 27.09 10.96
CA LYS A 9 4.02 26.34 11.90
C LYS A 9 3.19 25.92 13.13
N ILE A 10 3.53 24.77 13.70
CA ILE A 10 3.05 24.34 15.02
C ILE A 10 4.26 24.26 15.95
N SER A 11 4.23 25.01 17.05
CA SER A 11 5.27 24.98 18.09
C SER A 11 4.76 24.19 19.28
N PHE A 12 5.35 23.02 19.54
CA PHE A 12 5.01 22.19 20.70
C PHE A 12 5.70 22.71 21.97
N GLY A 13 5.04 22.54 23.12
CA GLY A 13 5.55 22.96 24.42
C GLY A 13 4.78 22.28 25.57
N LEU A 14 5.14 22.64 26.80
CA LEU A 14 4.39 22.32 28.00
C LEU A 14 3.50 23.52 28.34
N ILE A 15 2.24 23.25 28.72
CA ILE A 15 1.31 24.32 29.07
C ILE A 15 1.46 24.63 30.56
N SER A 16 1.60 25.92 30.88
CA SER A 16 1.75 26.35 32.27
C SER A 16 0.43 26.16 33.05
N PRO A 17 0.49 25.97 34.39
CA PRO A 17 -0.72 25.90 35.21
C PRO A 17 -1.61 27.14 35.11
N GLN A 18 -1.01 28.32 34.95
CA GLN A 18 -1.75 29.58 34.77
C GLN A 18 -2.50 29.60 33.44
N GLU A 19 -1.87 29.10 32.38
CA GLU A 19 -2.48 29.01 31.07
C GLU A 19 -3.62 27.98 31.04
N PHE A 20 -3.47 26.83 31.72
CA PHE A 20 -4.58 25.87 31.87
C PHE A 20 -5.79 26.50 32.57
N ARG A 21 -5.58 27.27 33.64
CA ARG A 21 -6.68 27.98 34.31
C ARG A 21 -7.33 29.02 33.41
N ARG A 22 -6.54 29.75 32.62
CA ARG A 22 -7.04 30.75 31.65
C ARG A 22 -7.81 30.13 30.49
N MET A 23 -7.40 28.95 30.03
CA MET A 23 -8.09 28.19 28.98
C MET A 23 -9.38 27.53 29.48
N SER A 24 -9.48 27.32 30.78
CA SER A 24 -10.59 26.58 31.37
C SER A 24 -11.83 27.45 31.56
N VAL A 25 -12.99 26.92 31.16
CA VAL A 25 -14.28 27.62 31.33
C VAL A 25 -14.93 27.36 32.68
N VAL A 26 -14.57 26.27 33.36
CA VAL A 26 -15.15 25.87 34.65
C VAL A 26 -14.17 25.02 35.46
N LYS A 27 -14.16 25.23 36.77
CA LYS A 27 -13.46 24.38 37.74
C LYS A 27 -14.38 23.21 38.11
N ILE A 28 -13.88 21.99 37.96
CA ILE A 28 -14.64 20.78 38.28
C ILE A 28 -14.38 20.40 39.73
N ILE A 29 -15.48 20.23 40.47
CA ILE A 29 -15.43 19.94 41.91
C ILE A 29 -16.16 18.63 42.20
N THR A 30 -17.32 18.39 41.61
CA THR A 30 -18.15 17.21 41.90
C THR A 30 -17.76 16.02 41.03
N ALA A 31 -17.73 14.83 41.65
CA ALA A 31 -17.41 13.58 40.96
C ALA A 31 -18.62 12.97 40.23
N ASP A 32 -19.83 13.37 40.60
CA ASP A 32 -21.07 12.85 39.99
C ASP A 32 -21.34 13.51 38.63
N THR A 33 -21.93 12.75 37.72
CA THR A 33 -22.11 13.17 36.31
C THR A 33 -23.50 13.73 36.04
N TYR A 34 -24.55 13.06 36.51
CA TYR A 34 -25.95 13.44 36.32
C TYR A 34 -26.70 13.34 37.65
N ASP A 35 -27.74 14.16 37.79
CA ASP A 35 -28.70 14.04 38.89
C ASP A 35 -29.69 12.88 38.68
N ASP A 36 -30.55 12.65 39.68
CA ASP A 36 -31.57 11.59 39.65
C ASP A 36 -32.59 11.77 38.51
N ASP A 37 -32.77 13.01 38.02
CA ASP A 37 -33.64 13.37 36.90
C ASP A 37 -32.95 13.20 35.53
N GLY A 38 -31.67 12.83 35.51
CA GLY A 38 -30.87 12.60 34.30
C GLY A 38 -30.31 13.87 33.65
N PHE A 39 -30.34 15.01 34.34
CA PHE A 39 -29.72 16.25 33.89
C PHE A 39 -28.25 16.36 34.35
N PRO A 40 -27.38 16.99 33.55
CA PRO A 40 -25.99 17.18 33.95
C PRO A 40 -25.84 18.10 35.17
N ILE A 41 -25.03 17.69 36.14
CA ILE A 41 -24.77 18.45 37.37
C ILE A 41 -23.82 19.63 37.08
N GLU A 42 -24.12 20.80 37.67
CA GLU A 42 -23.24 21.98 37.61
C GLU A 42 -21.92 21.75 38.36
N MET A 43 -20.82 22.27 37.81
CA MET A 43 -19.45 22.02 38.31
C MET A 43 -19.03 20.54 38.34
N GLY A 44 -19.81 19.66 37.70
CA GLY A 44 -19.52 18.24 37.51
C GLY A 44 -18.87 17.94 36.16
N LEU A 45 -18.52 16.67 35.92
CA LEU A 45 -17.78 16.24 34.72
C LEU A 45 -18.56 16.36 33.40
N MET A 46 -19.88 16.56 33.47
CA MET A 46 -20.78 16.74 32.33
C MET A 46 -21.38 18.16 32.25
N ASP A 47 -20.78 19.14 32.95
CA ASP A 47 -21.26 20.52 32.95
C ASP A 47 -21.46 21.06 31.51
N PRO A 48 -22.64 21.63 31.16
CA PRO A 48 -22.93 22.16 29.82
C PRO A 48 -21.97 23.26 29.32
N ARG A 49 -21.18 23.87 30.22
CA ARG A 49 -20.09 24.80 29.87
C ARG A 49 -18.95 24.09 29.14
N LEU A 50 -18.69 22.81 29.41
CA LEU A 50 -17.65 22.00 28.77
C LEU A 50 -18.03 21.55 27.35
N GLY A 51 -19.29 21.71 26.96
CA GLY A 51 -19.84 21.28 25.68
C GLY A 51 -21.13 20.48 25.86
N VAL A 52 -21.85 20.25 24.77
CA VAL A 52 -23.12 19.51 24.77
C VAL A 52 -23.09 18.40 23.73
N ILE A 53 -23.65 17.25 24.09
CA ILE A 53 -23.81 16.08 23.22
C ILE A 53 -25.28 15.70 23.03
N ASP A 54 -26.13 15.95 24.03
CA ASP A 54 -27.55 15.60 23.97
C ASP A 54 -28.31 16.54 23.01
N PRO A 55 -29.13 15.99 22.10
CA PRO A 55 -29.96 16.77 21.20
C PRO A 55 -31.00 17.58 22.00
N GLY A 56 -31.00 18.90 21.84
CA GLY A 56 -31.90 19.82 22.53
C GLY A 56 -31.21 20.74 23.54
N LEU A 57 -30.03 20.37 24.02
CA LEU A 57 -29.21 21.24 24.86
C LEU A 57 -28.36 22.20 24.02
N ARG A 58 -28.09 23.38 24.57
CA ARG A 58 -27.14 24.35 24.00
C ARG A 58 -25.97 24.54 24.96
N CYS A 59 -24.78 24.69 24.41
CA CYS A 59 -23.61 24.93 25.23
C CYS A 59 -23.74 26.30 25.93
N ARG A 60 -23.54 26.33 27.25
CA ARG A 60 -23.60 27.58 28.03
C ARG A 60 -22.41 28.51 27.76
N SER A 61 -21.32 28.00 27.18
CA SER A 61 -20.10 28.79 26.88
C SER A 61 -20.12 29.41 25.49
N CYS A 62 -20.53 28.68 24.45
CA CYS A 62 -20.54 29.17 23.07
C CYS A 62 -21.93 29.31 22.42
N GLY A 63 -22.99 28.82 23.06
CA GLY A 63 -24.36 28.84 22.51
C GLY A 63 -24.62 27.83 21.38
N GLY A 64 -23.59 27.13 20.90
CA GLY A 64 -23.67 26.16 19.81
C GLY A 64 -24.49 24.92 20.17
N ARG A 65 -25.08 24.31 19.14
CA ARG A 65 -25.78 23.03 19.23
C ARG A 65 -24.79 21.85 19.15
N PRO A 66 -25.21 20.62 19.50
CA PRO A 66 -24.41 19.42 19.23
C PRO A 66 -24.00 19.35 17.76
N GLY A 67 -22.71 19.17 17.48
CA GLY A 67 -22.12 19.17 16.13
C GLY A 67 -21.52 20.52 15.69
N GLU A 68 -22.00 21.64 16.22
CA GLU A 68 -21.41 22.98 15.98
C GLU A 68 -20.43 23.37 17.09
N CYS A 69 -20.72 22.98 18.34
CA CYS A 69 -19.87 23.27 19.48
C CYS A 69 -18.53 22.52 19.38
N PRO A 70 -17.37 23.21 19.39
CA PRO A 70 -16.06 22.55 19.34
C PRO A 70 -15.70 21.83 20.65
N GLY A 71 -16.39 22.15 21.75
CA GLY A 71 -16.06 21.71 23.10
C GLY A 71 -15.12 22.69 23.82
N HIS A 72 -15.17 22.68 25.15
CA HIS A 72 -14.42 23.60 26.01
C HIS A 72 -13.76 22.86 27.17
N PHE A 73 -12.54 23.27 27.53
CA PHE A 73 -11.76 22.60 28.57
C PHE A 73 -12.23 23.01 29.98
N GLY A 74 -12.25 22.03 30.89
CA GLY A 74 -12.35 22.25 32.33
C GLY A 74 -10.97 22.14 32.98
N HIS A 75 -10.90 22.35 34.28
CA HIS A 75 -9.70 22.02 35.06
C HIS A 75 -10.05 21.51 36.46
N ILE A 76 -9.12 20.73 37.02
CA ILE A 76 -9.12 20.28 38.41
C ILE A 76 -7.83 20.83 39.05
N ASP A 77 -7.96 21.54 40.16
CA ASP A 77 -6.81 21.92 40.99
C ASP A 77 -6.38 20.69 41.81
N LEU A 78 -5.14 20.25 41.63
CA LEU A 78 -4.56 19.17 42.41
C LEU A 78 -4.07 19.71 43.74
N ILE A 79 -4.44 19.04 44.83
CA ILE A 79 -4.12 19.49 46.20
C ILE A 79 -2.63 19.29 46.53
N ALA A 80 -1.99 18.36 45.83
CA ALA A 80 -0.56 18.11 45.87
C ALA A 80 -0.01 17.92 44.43
N PRO A 81 1.26 18.28 44.17
CA PRO A 81 1.84 18.10 42.84
C PRO A 81 2.01 16.62 42.47
N VAL A 82 1.85 16.32 41.19
CA VAL A 82 1.88 14.94 40.67
C VAL A 82 2.83 14.85 39.50
N ILE A 83 3.68 13.83 39.49
CA ILE A 83 4.69 13.66 38.44
C ILE A 83 4.02 13.18 37.15
N HIS A 84 4.25 13.88 36.05
CA HIS A 84 3.75 13.43 34.75
C HIS A 84 4.61 12.25 34.24
N VAL A 85 3.98 11.06 34.11
CA VAL A 85 4.68 9.80 33.78
C VAL A 85 5.49 9.85 32.47
N GLY A 86 5.03 10.62 31.49
CA GLY A 86 5.73 10.79 30.21
C GLY A 86 7.13 11.41 30.34
N PHE A 87 7.38 12.18 31.41
CA PHE A 87 8.66 12.87 31.62
C PHE A 87 9.54 12.23 32.69
N ALA A 88 9.16 11.07 33.24
CA ALA A 88 9.88 10.44 34.35
C ALA A 88 11.39 10.26 34.11
N LYS A 89 11.77 9.82 32.89
CA LYS A 89 13.18 9.68 32.49
C LYS A 89 13.90 11.03 32.36
N LEU A 90 13.20 12.07 31.91
CA LEU A 90 13.76 13.41 31.71
C LEU A 90 13.95 14.11 33.06
N ILE A 91 12.97 14.03 33.95
CA ILE A 91 13.08 14.49 35.35
C ILE A 91 14.31 13.88 36.02
N ARG A 92 14.54 12.57 35.83
CA ARG A 92 15.78 11.90 36.30
C ARG A 92 17.05 12.53 35.73
N LYS A 93 17.09 12.84 34.43
CA LYS A 93 18.27 13.46 33.79
C LYS A 93 18.53 14.84 34.37
N ILE A 94 17.50 15.66 34.53
CA ILE A 94 17.60 17.02 35.07
C ILE A 94 18.08 16.98 36.52
N LEU A 95 17.42 16.19 37.38
CA LEU A 95 17.77 16.08 38.81
C LEU A 95 19.23 15.69 39.05
N ARG A 96 19.83 14.89 38.15
CA ARG A 96 21.24 14.47 38.24
C ARG A 96 22.23 15.50 37.70
N ALA A 97 21.76 16.49 36.96
CA ALA A 97 22.58 17.50 36.31
C ALA A 97 22.50 18.87 37.00
N ILE A 98 21.48 19.11 37.82
CA ILE A 98 21.36 20.31 38.66
C ILE A 98 21.93 20.07 40.05
N CYS A 99 22.45 21.12 40.68
CA CYS A 99 22.86 21.09 42.08
C CYS A 99 21.65 20.98 43.03
N ARG A 100 21.78 20.18 44.09
CA ARG A 100 20.74 20.04 45.14
C ARG A 100 20.27 21.36 45.75
N ASP A 101 21.20 22.26 46.09
CA ASP A 101 20.87 23.47 46.86
C ASP A 101 20.60 24.67 45.95
N CYS A 102 21.54 24.99 45.06
CA CYS A 102 21.42 26.17 44.20
C CYS A 102 20.63 25.91 42.91
N SER A 103 20.29 24.66 42.59
CA SER A 103 19.54 24.26 41.38
C SER A 103 20.14 24.70 40.03
N ARG A 104 21.35 25.27 40.02
CA ARG A 104 22.10 25.56 38.79
C ARG A 104 22.60 24.28 38.14
N LEU A 105 22.69 24.31 36.82
CA LEU A 105 23.32 23.27 36.02
C LEU A 105 24.80 23.14 36.41
N MET A 106 25.26 21.93 36.70
CA MET A 106 26.61 21.62 37.16
C MET A 106 27.66 21.65 36.03
N LEU A 107 27.72 22.77 35.30
CA LEU A 107 28.69 23.05 34.25
C LEU A 107 29.31 24.43 34.48
N LEU A 108 30.52 24.64 33.98
CA LEU A 108 31.17 25.95 34.00
C LEU A 108 30.57 26.87 32.93
N GLU A 109 30.65 28.18 33.16
CA GLU A 109 30.07 29.18 32.27
C GLU A 109 30.64 29.12 30.84
N ASN A 110 31.93 28.81 30.71
CA ASN A 110 32.59 28.63 29.41
C ASN A 110 32.04 27.43 28.64
N GLU A 111 31.76 26.33 29.35
CA GLU A 111 31.19 25.11 28.75
C GLU A 111 29.75 25.35 28.30
N LYS A 112 28.95 26.06 29.12
CA LYS A 112 27.57 26.45 28.76
C LYS A 112 27.53 27.24 27.46
N ARG A 113 28.39 28.25 27.31
CA ARG A 113 28.48 29.06 26.08
C ARG A 113 28.85 28.22 24.87
N MET A 114 29.87 27.37 25.00
CA MET A 114 30.28 26.46 23.92
C MET A 114 29.12 25.56 23.46
N TYR A 115 28.37 24.98 24.41
CA TYR A 115 27.23 24.13 24.07
C TYR A 115 26.06 24.88 23.46
N LEU A 116 25.78 26.10 23.91
CA LEU A 116 24.74 26.95 23.31
C LEU A 116 25.07 27.28 21.84
N GLU A 117 26.31 27.67 21.55
CA GLU A 117 26.75 27.94 20.17
C GLU A 117 26.64 26.70 19.27
N GLN A 118 26.97 25.52 19.79
CA GLN A 118 26.79 24.26 19.07
C GLN A 118 25.31 23.96 18.80
N ILE A 119 24.44 24.14 19.79
CA ILE A 119 22.99 23.95 19.64
C ILE A 119 22.43 24.92 18.59
N GLU A 120 22.78 26.21 18.65
CA GLU A 120 22.32 27.21 17.67
C GLU A 120 22.79 26.87 16.25
N THR A 121 24.04 26.41 16.11
CA THR A 121 24.59 26.01 14.82
C THR A 121 23.83 24.83 14.23
N LEU A 122 23.55 23.79 15.03
CA LEU A 122 22.79 22.62 14.59
C LEU A 122 21.36 22.98 14.21
N VAL A 123 20.71 23.86 14.97
CA VAL A 123 19.36 24.34 14.65
C VAL A 123 19.35 25.12 13.34
N ARG A 124 20.36 25.98 13.09
CA ARG A 124 20.50 26.69 11.80
C ARG A 124 20.72 25.73 10.63
N LEU A 125 21.40 24.61 10.85
CA LEU A 125 21.63 23.56 9.87
C LEU A 125 20.46 22.56 9.74
N GLY A 126 19.37 22.73 10.51
CA GLY A 126 18.22 21.81 10.49
C GLY A 126 18.51 20.41 11.07
N GLN A 127 19.59 20.26 11.83
CA GLN A 127 20.02 18.99 12.44
C GLN A 127 19.43 18.82 13.85
N THR A 128 19.39 17.57 14.31
CA THR A 128 18.91 17.23 15.66
C THR A 128 19.91 17.62 16.73
N THR A 129 19.42 18.21 17.82
CA THR A 129 20.24 18.67 18.95
C THR A 129 20.44 17.61 20.04
N ASP A 130 19.79 16.46 19.93
CA ASP A 130 19.72 15.43 20.98
C ASP A 130 21.10 14.92 21.42
N ASP A 131 22.04 14.75 20.50
CA ASP A 131 23.39 14.27 20.83
C ASP A 131 24.17 15.27 21.68
N VAL A 132 24.05 16.57 21.38
CA VAL A 132 24.70 17.64 22.15
C VAL A 132 24.05 17.75 23.52
N VAL A 133 22.71 17.74 23.58
CA VAL A 133 21.97 17.80 24.86
C VAL A 133 22.30 16.59 25.74
N ASN A 134 22.43 15.39 25.17
CA ASN A 134 22.84 14.22 25.94
C ASN A 134 24.30 14.33 26.45
N LYS A 135 25.21 14.97 25.70
CA LYS A 135 26.58 15.28 26.16
C LYS A 135 26.56 16.26 27.33
N VAL A 136 25.77 17.34 27.24
CA VAL A 136 25.56 18.30 28.34
C VAL A 136 25.16 17.59 29.63
N PHE A 137 24.14 16.72 29.58
CA PHE A 137 23.72 15.94 30.77
C PHE A 137 24.79 14.96 31.26
N ALA A 138 25.60 14.39 30.36
CA ALA A 138 26.67 13.47 30.72
C ALA A 138 27.85 14.17 31.41
N GLU A 139 28.18 15.39 30.98
CA GLU A 139 29.26 16.19 31.58
C GLU A 139 28.85 16.81 32.89
N ALA A 140 27.64 17.39 32.98
CA ALA A 140 27.11 17.92 34.22
C ALA A 140 27.13 16.88 35.36
N ARG A 141 26.88 15.61 35.02
CA ARG A 141 26.91 14.49 35.97
C ARG A 141 28.32 14.15 36.50
N LYS A 142 29.41 14.52 35.81
CA LYS A 142 30.78 14.18 36.24
C LYS A 142 31.21 14.97 37.47
N HIS A 143 30.69 16.18 37.64
CA HIS A 143 31.01 17.03 38.77
C HIS A 143 30.36 16.48 40.05
N LYS A 144 31.18 16.13 41.04
CA LYS A 144 30.71 15.68 42.38
C LYS A 144 30.48 16.83 43.36
N VAL A 145 31.05 18.00 43.07
CA VAL A 145 30.93 19.21 43.88
C VAL A 145 30.41 20.33 42.98
N CYS A 146 29.44 21.10 43.48
CA CYS A 146 28.86 22.20 42.71
C CYS A 146 29.90 23.29 42.42
N PRO A 147 30.10 23.69 41.14
CA PRO A 147 30.99 24.80 40.79
C PRO A 147 30.57 26.18 41.33
N TYR A 148 29.28 26.33 41.70
CA TYR A 148 28.70 27.63 42.08
C TYR A 148 28.57 27.81 43.60
N CYS A 149 28.04 26.81 44.33
CA CYS A 149 27.79 26.91 45.77
C CYS A 149 28.67 25.99 46.63
N GLY A 150 29.54 25.16 46.03
CA GLY A 150 30.42 24.25 46.76
C GLY A 150 29.75 23.05 47.43
N SER A 151 28.43 22.90 47.33
CA SER A 151 27.70 21.77 47.90
C SER A 151 28.08 20.44 47.26
N PRO A 152 28.24 19.34 48.03
CA PRO A 152 28.46 18.01 47.48
C PRO A 152 27.17 17.49 46.82
N GLN A 153 27.32 16.90 45.63
CA GLN A 153 26.21 16.31 44.90
C GLN A 153 26.03 14.85 45.29
N GLN A 154 24.79 14.48 45.63
CA GLN A 154 24.45 13.11 46.00
C GLN A 154 23.94 12.30 44.81
N GLU A 155 24.09 10.98 44.90
CA GLU A 155 23.60 10.09 43.86
C GLU A 155 22.08 9.88 43.98
N ILE A 156 21.37 10.22 42.91
CA ILE A 156 19.92 9.98 42.78
C ILE A 156 19.68 8.62 42.14
N LYS A 157 19.12 7.70 42.91
CA LYS A 157 18.63 6.40 42.44
C LYS A 157 17.22 6.56 41.88
N PHE A 158 16.92 5.84 40.80
CA PHE A 158 15.61 5.86 40.16
C PHE A 158 15.01 4.47 40.21
N GLU A 159 13.92 4.35 40.96
CA GLU A 159 13.15 3.13 41.10
C GLU A 159 11.92 3.23 40.19
N ARG A 160 11.80 2.27 39.27
CA ARG A 160 10.68 2.25 38.33
C ARG A 160 9.39 1.94 39.09
N PRO A 161 8.26 2.60 38.79
CA PRO A 161 8.03 3.45 37.62
C PRO A 161 8.29 4.97 37.84
N LEU A 162 8.17 5.49 39.07
CA LEU A 162 8.13 6.95 39.34
C LEU A 162 8.80 7.38 40.66
N ALA A 163 9.63 6.53 41.28
CA ALA A 163 10.27 6.86 42.55
C ALA A 163 11.72 7.35 42.35
N TYR A 164 12.07 8.43 43.05
CA TYR A 164 13.40 9.03 43.06
C TYR A 164 13.92 9.00 44.49
N VAL A 165 15.07 8.38 44.71
CA VAL A 165 15.64 8.17 46.05
C VAL A 165 17.00 8.86 46.14
N GLU A 166 17.16 9.70 47.14
CA GLU A 166 18.38 10.44 47.48
C GLU A 166 18.75 10.10 48.94
N GLU A 167 19.97 9.60 49.19
CA GLU A 167 20.43 9.21 50.55
C GLU A 167 19.53 8.22 51.31
N GLY A 168 18.72 7.41 50.60
CA GLY A 168 17.76 6.48 51.21
C GLY A 168 16.39 7.10 51.50
N HIS A 169 16.21 8.40 51.25
CA HIS A 169 14.94 9.10 51.34
C HIS A 169 14.29 9.27 49.97
N LYS A 170 12.99 9.00 49.88
CA LYS A 170 12.20 9.21 48.66
C LYS A 170 11.91 10.70 48.50
N LEU A 171 12.31 11.28 47.37
CA LEU A 171 11.99 12.67 47.04
C LEU A 171 10.51 12.79 46.74
N THR A 172 9.83 13.73 47.41
CA THR A 172 8.43 14.01 47.11
C THR A 172 8.31 14.83 45.81
N PRO A 173 7.17 14.76 45.11
CA PRO A 173 6.94 15.61 43.95
C PRO A 173 7.04 17.12 44.28
N SER A 174 6.73 17.53 45.52
CA SER A 174 6.92 18.92 45.96
C SER A 174 8.40 19.28 45.99
N ASP A 175 9.26 18.45 46.59
CA ASP A 175 10.71 18.72 46.66
C ASP A 175 11.34 18.85 45.27
N ILE A 176 10.93 17.99 44.34
CA ILE A 176 11.43 18.02 42.95
C ILE A 176 11.02 19.32 42.27
N ARG A 177 9.77 19.76 42.49
CA ARG A 177 9.24 20.99 41.89
C ARG A 177 9.97 22.22 42.43
N ASP A 178 10.17 22.30 43.74
CA ASP A 178 10.86 23.43 44.38
C ASP A 178 12.31 23.58 43.89
N ARG A 179 12.97 22.46 43.55
CA ARG A 179 14.29 22.48 42.87
C ARG A 179 14.17 23.00 41.44
N PHE A 180 13.16 22.56 40.70
CA PHE A 180 12.99 22.95 39.28
C PHE A 180 12.61 24.43 39.11
N GLU A 181 11.81 25.00 40.02
CA GLU A 181 11.43 26.42 39.95
C GLU A 181 12.63 27.36 40.12
N LYS A 182 13.69 26.92 40.83
CA LYS A 182 14.93 27.69 41.05
C LYS A 182 15.89 27.67 39.86
N ILE A 183 15.64 26.88 38.81
CA ILE A 183 16.53 26.80 37.64
C ILE A 183 16.42 28.11 36.83
N PRO A 184 17.53 28.79 36.52
CA PRO A 184 17.52 30.00 35.70
C PRO A 184 17.29 29.67 34.23
N ASP A 185 16.67 30.59 33.48
CA ASP A 185 16.32 30.38 32.06
C ASP A 185 17.53 30.12 31.15
N GLU A 186 18.69 30.65 31.49
CA GLU A 186 19.95 30.40 30.78
C GLU A 186 20.34 28.92 30.84
N ASP A 187 20.18 28.27 31.99
CA ASP A 187 20.49 26.85 32.17
C ASP A 187 19.48 25.96 31.43
N ILE A 188 18.21 26.39 31.37
CA ILE A 188 17.13 25.68 30.65
C ILE A 188 17.45 25.60 29.14
N LYS A 189 17.97 26.70 28.56
CA LYS A 189 18.40 26.72 27.15
C LYS A 189 19.53 25.73 26.87
N VAL A 190 20.52 25.65 27.77
CA VAL A 190 21.66 24.70 27.66
C VAL A 190 21.16 23.25 27.76
N MET A 191 20.11 22.99 28.55
CA MET A 191 19.45 21.68 28.64
C MET A 191 18.62 21.32 27.40
N GLY A 192 18.59 22.17 26.36
CA GLY A 192 17.83 21.94 25.13
C GLY A 192 16.33 22.20 25.28
N MET A 193 15.92 23.00 26.26
CA MET A 193 14.52 23.38 26.49
C MET A 193 14.31 24.87 26.23
N ASN A 194 13.08 25.23 25.87
CA ASN A 194 12.70 26.64 25.69
C ASN A 194 12.05 27.15 26.98
N PRO A 195 12.63 28.17 27.67
CA PRO A 195 12.07 28.69 28.91
C PRO A 195 10.68 29.33 28.74
N ASP A 196 10.35 29.85 27.56
CA ASP A 196 9.04 30.49 27.34
C ASP A 196 7.91 29.46 27.20
N THR A 197 8.23 28.25 26.71
CA THR A 197 7.22 27.26 26.31
C THR A 197 7.34 25.91 27.01
N ALA A 198 8.41 25.62 27.75
CA ALA A 198 8.66 24.31 28.33
C ALA A 198 9.57 24.37 29.57
N ARG A 199 9.08 25.00 30.65
CA ARG A 199 9.78 25.04 31.94
C ARG A 199 9.76 23.66 32.63
N PRO A 200 10.86 23.21 33.27
CA PRO A 200 10.95 21.89 33.92
C PRO A 200 9.90 21.64 35.01
N GLU A 201 9.54 22.66 35.79
CA GLU A 201 8.56 22.54 36.88
C GLU A 201 7.16 22.19 36.36
N TRP A 202 6.83 22.50 35.10
CA TRP A 202 5.54 22.15 34.50
C TRP A 202 5.41 20.65 34.19
N MET A 203 6.50 19.88 34.29
CA MET A 203 6.44 18.41 34.27
C MET A 203 5.79 17.84 35.54
N LEU A 204 5.66 18.66 36.60
CA LEU A 204 4.95 18.34 37.83
C LEU A 204 3.59 19.03 37.80
N LEU A 205 2.56 18.23 37.57
CA LEU A 205 1.20 18.72 37.39
C LEU A 205 0.65 19.25 38.71
N THR A 206 0.14 20.47 38.66
CA THR A 206 -0.58 21.14 39.76
C THR A 206 -2.03 21.38 39.40
N VAL A 207 -2.30 21.47 38.10
CA VAL A 207 -3.63 21.61 37.51
C VAL A 207 -3.74 20.54 36.45
N LEU A 208 -4.81 19.75 36.52
CA LEU A 208 -5.13 18.75 35.50
C LEU A 208 -6.20 19.32 34.57
N PRO A 209 -5.95 19.47 33.26
CA PRO A 209 -6.98 19.86 32.31
C PRO A 209 -8.01 18.74 32.14
N VAL A 210 -9.29 19.09 32.25
CA VAL A 210 -10.40 18.18 32.00
C VAL A 210 -10.81 18.30 30.53
N PRO A 211 -10.74 17.21 29.75
CA PRO A 211 -11.11 17.25 28.34
C PRO A 211 -12.61 17.56 28.17
N PRO A 212 -12.98 18.27 27.09
CA PRO A 212 -14.37 18.60 26.77
C PRO A 212 -15.29 17.37 26.71
N VAL A 213 -16.59 17.60 26.91
CA VAL A 213 -17.62 16.54 26.81
C VAL A 213 -17.69 15.98 25.38
N THR A 214 -17.44 16.80 24.36
CA THR A 214 -17.38 16.36 22.96
C THR A 214 -16.29 15.33 22.67
N MET A 215 -15.25 15.25 23.52
CA MET A 215 -14.19 14.24 23.45
C MET A 215 -14.50 12.97 24.27
N ARG A 216 -15.48 13.05 25.18
CA ARG A 216 -15.91 11.99 26.11
C ARG A 216 -17.40 11.71 25.96
N PRO A 217 -17.88 11.30 24.77
CA PRO A 217 -19.30 11.04 24.57
C PRO A 217 -19.74 9.83 25.38
N SER A 218 -20.92 9.92 26.00
CA SER A 218 -21.60 8.75 26.57
C SER A 218 -22.28 7.95 25.45
N ILE A 219 -22.39 6.64 25.63
CA ILE A 219 -23.08 5.74 24.71
C ILE A 219 -24.33 5.22 25.40
N THR A 220 -25.49 5.45 24.81
CA THR A 220 -26.74 4.81 25.26
C THR A 220 -26.79 3.39 24.72
N LEU A 221 -26.84 2.41 25.63
CA LEU A 221 -27.04 1.00 25.28
C LEU A 221 -28.51 0.78 24.84
N GLU A 222 -28.77 -0.32 24.13
CA GLU A 222 -30.14 -0.71 23.72
C GLU A 222 -31.09 -0.89 24.90
N SER A 223 -30.56 -1.19 26.09
CA SER A 223 -31.31 -1.24 27.36
C SER A 223 -31.75 0.12 27.88
N GLY A 224 -31.42 1.22 27.21
CA GLY A 224 -31.67 2.59 27.64
C GLY A 224 -30.69 3.10 28.70
N GLN A 225 -29.78 2.25 29.21
CA GLN A 225 -28.76 2.67 30.18
C GLN A 225 -27.63 3.44 29.48
N ARG A 226 -27.17 4.53 30.12
CA ARG A 226 -26.00 5.29 29.67
C ARG A 226 -24.72 4.58 30.13
N SER A 227 -23.85 4.25 29.18
CA SER A 227 -22.47 3.84 29.44
C SER A 227 -21.57 5.05 29.27
N GLU A 228 -20.93 5.47 30.35
CA GLU A 228 -19.97 6.57 30.33
C GLU A 228 -18.66 6.18 29.65
N ASP A 229 -17.96 7.20 29.16
CA ASP A 229 -16.65 7.06 28.52
C ASP A 229 -15.56 6.64 29.52
N ASP A 230 -14.60 5.83 29.05
CA ASP A 230 -13.47 5.34 29.87
C ASP A 230 -12.66 6.49 30.52
N LEU A 231 -12.53 7.66 29.86
CA LEU A 231 -11.85 8.83 30.44
C LEU A 231 -12.69 9.47 31.55
N THR A 232 -14.01 9.53 31.37
CA THR A 232 -14.93 10.05 32.40
C THR A 232 -14.81 9.22 33.67
N HIS A 233 -14.86 7.89 33.56
CA HIS A 233 -14.71 6.99 34.71
C HIS A 233 -13.40 7.25 35.48
N LYS A 234 -12.31 7.49 34.77
CA LYS A 234 -11.02 7.75 35.42
C LYS A 234 -10.93 9.14 36.05
N LEU A 235 -11.56 10.15 35.45
CA LEU A 235 -11.67 11.49 36.03
C LEU A 235 -12.49 11.49 37.32
N VAL A 236 -13.57 10.70 37.38
CA VAL A 236 -14.35 10.48 38.61
C VAL A 236 -13.44 9.98 39.74
N ASP A 237 -12.62 8.96 39.48
CA ASP A 237 -11.70 8.44 40.48
C ASP A 237 -10.68 9.49 40.94
N ILE A 238 -10.16 10.31 40.01
CA ILE A 238 -9.20 11.39 40.31
C ILE A 238 -9.83 12.45 41.23
N ILE A 239 -11.07 12.86 40.96
CA ILE A 239 -11.76 13.86 41.78
C ILE A 239 -12.00 13.31 43.19
N ARG A 240 -12.49 12.07 43.30
CA ARG A 240 -12.77 11.43 44.60
C ARG A 240 -11.51 11.32 45.46
N ILE A 241 -10.38 10.89 44.88
CA ILE A 241 -9.14 10.78 45.65
C ILE A 241 -8.55 12.15 46.00
N ASN A 242 -8.67 13.14 45.11
CA ASN A 242 -8.19 14.51 45.36
C ASN A 242 -8.98 15.18 46.50
N GLN A 243 -10.31 15.00 46.55
CA GLN A 243 -11.15 15.47 47.65
C GLN A 243 -10.82 14.74 48.96
N ARG A 244 -10.73 13.41 48.93
CA ARG A 244 -10.37 12.62 50.12
C ARG A 244 -9.00 13.01 50.67
N PHE A 245 -8.03 13.30 49.80
CA PHE A 245 -6.72 13.80 50.19
C PHE A 245 -6.82 15.16 50.89
N GLN A 246 -7.64 16.08 50.37
CA GLN A 246 -7.88 17.39 50.99
C GLN A 246 -8.48 17.25 52.39
N GLU A 247 -9.56 16.49 52.53
CA GLU A 247 -10.28 16.30 53.78
C GLU A 247 -9.37 15.70 54.87
N ASN A 248 -8.57 14.68 54.53
CA ASN A 248 -7.66 14.04 55.48
C ASN A 248 -6.49 14.96 55.87
N ARG A 249 -6.01 15.79 54.93
CA ARG A 249 -4.95 16.76 55.23
C ARG A 249 -5.44 17.86 56.16
N GLU A 250 -6.64 18.38 55.93
CA GLU A 250 -7.27 19.41 56.77
C GLU A 250 -7.66 18.88 58.15
N ALA A 251 -8.07 17.60 58.23
CA ALA A 251 -8.36 16.92 59.49
C ALA A 251 -7.10 16.56 60.32
N GLY A 252 -5.89 16.83 59.82
CA GLY A 252 -4.64 16.52 60.52
C GLY A 252 -4.32 15.03 60.63
N ALA A 253 -4.68 14.24 59.60
CA ALA A 253 -4.40 12.80 59.58
C ALA A 253 -2.88 12.48 59.66
N PRO A 254 -2.50 11.30 60.18
CA PRO A 254 -1.11 10.85 60.20
C PRO A 254 -0.44 10.88 58.82
N GLN A 255 0.85 11.22 58.79
CA GLN A 255 1.65 11.39 57.57
C GLN A 255 1.60 10.15 56.65
N LEU A 256 1.63 8.94 57.21
CA LEU A 256 1.54 7.68 56.44
C LEU A 256 0.26 7.61 55.60
N ILE A 257 -0.88 8.05 56.13
CA ILE A 257 -2.17 8.04 55.41
C ILE A 257 -2.15 9.06 54.28
N ILE A 258 -1.55 10.23 54.53
CA ILE A 258 -1.41 11.29 53.52
C ILE A 258 -0.52 10.80 52.38
N GLU A 259 0.60 10.15 52.68
CA GLU A 259 1.51 9.57 51.69
C GLU A 259 0.83 8.49 50.85
N ASP A 260 0.08 7.56 51.46
CA ASP A 260 -0.70 6.54 50.74
C ASP A 260 -1.75 7.16 49.80
N LEU A 261 -2.48 8.18 50.26
CA LEU A 261 -3.45 8.89 49.43
C LEU A 261 -2.78 9.66 48.29
N TRP A 262 -1.58 10.21 48.51
CA TRP A 262 -0.79 10.86 47.45
C TRP A 262 -0.33 9.85 46.40
N GLU A 263 0.18 8.69 46.82
CA GLU A 263 0.57 7.62 45.89
C GLU A 263 -0.63 7.11 45.08
N LEU A 264 -1.80 7.03 45.70
CA LEU A 264 -3.03 6.66 45.01
C LEU A 264 -3.47 7.74 44.00
N LEU A 265 -3.37 9.03 44.34
CA LEU A 265 -3.58 10.14 43.40
C LEU A 265 -2.61 10.05 42.20
N GLN A 266 -1.32 9.79 42.48
CA GLN A 266 -0.30 9.57 41.45
C GLN A 266 -0.67 8.38 40.55
N TYR A 267 -1.17 7.28 41.12
CA TYR A 267 -1.65 6.11 40.36
C TYR A 267 -2.81 6.47 39.43
N HIS A 268 -3.82 7.20 39.91
CA HIS A 268 -4.99 7.56 39.11
C HIS A 268 -4.63 8.50 37.94
N ILE A 269 -3.77 9.49 38.16
CA ILE A 269 -3.29 10.38 37.09
C ILE A 269 -2.37 9.64 36.11
N THR A 270 -1.50 8.76 36.60
CA THR A 270 -0.61 7.95 35.74
C THR A 270 -1.43 7.09 34.78
N THR A 271 -2.42 6.38 35.30
CA THR A 271 -3.30 5.51 34.48
C THR A 271 -4.23 6.30 33.57
N PHE A 272 -4.63 7.53 33.93
CA PHE A 272 -5.36 8.45 33.05
C PHE A 272 -4.53 8.91 31.84
N LEU A 273 -3.24 9.18 32.03
CA LEU A 273 -2.34 9.55 30.93
C LEU A 273 -1.98 8.32 30.08
N ASP A 274 -1.55 7.23 30.73
CA ASP A 274 -1.16 5.98 30.08
C ASP A 274 -1.47 4.77 30.98
N ASN A 275 -2.50 4.00 30.60
CA ASN A 275 -2.89 2.77 31.32
C ASN A 275 -2.06 1.51 30.97
N THR A 276 -0.98 1.66 30.18
CA THR A 276 -0.10 0.54 29.74
C THR A 276 1.33 0.67 30.27
N VAL A 277 1.53 1.49 31.30
CA VAL A 277 2.84 1.70 31.93
C VAL A 277 3.30 0.43 32.65
N SER A 278 4.53 0.01 32.38
CA SER A 278 5.15 -1.15 33.04
C SER A 278 5.33 -0.91 34.54
N GLY A 279 4.93 -1.87 35.36
CA GLY A 279 5.05 -1.80 36.82
C GLY A 279 3.90 -1.05 37.52
N VAL A 280 2.89 -0.59 36.77
CA VAL A 280 1.66 -0.01 37.31
C VAL A 280 0.48 -0.94 36.97
N PRO A 281 -0.34 -1.35 37.95
CA PRO A 281 -1.51 -2.18 37.68
C PRO A 281 -2.50 -1.48 36.74
N PRO A 282 -2.94 -2.11 35.63
CA PRO A 282 -3.86 -1.46 34.71
C PRO A 282 -5.22 -1.24 35.36
N ALA A 283 -5.73 -0.01 35.29
CA ALA A 283 -7.07 0.32 35.73
C ALA A 283 -8.09 -0.39 34.82
N ARG A 284 -9.06 -1.06 35.45
CA ARG A 284 -10.09 -1.86 34.78
C ARG A 284 -11.47 -1.34 35.13
N HIS A 285 -12.39 -1.50 34.20
CA HIS A 285 -13.81 -1.34 34.46
C HIS A 285 -14.31 -2.45 35.41
N ARG A 286 -15.50 -2.29 36.00
CA ARG A 286 -16.13 -3.32 36.85
C ARG A 286 -16.31 -4.68 36.14
N SER A 287 -16.36 -4.66 34.81
CA SER A 287 -16.42 -5.86 33.95
C SER A 287 -15.08 -6.58 33.76
N GLY A 288 -13.98 -6.07 34.33
CA GLY A 288 -12.64 -6.61 34.15
C GLY A 288 -11.92 -6.13 32.88
N ARG A 289 -12.60 -5.42 31.96
CA ARG A 289 -11.98 -4.83 30.76
C ARG A 289 -11.02 -3.71 31.15
N PRO A 290 -9.76 -3.67 30.62
CA PRO A 290 -8.87 -2.54 30.84
C PRO A 290 -9.39 -1.27 30.17
N LEU A 291 -9.29 -0.13 30.85
CA LEU A 291 -9.73 1.17 30.33
C LEU A 291 -8.80 1.68 29.21
N LYS A 292 -9.37 2.24 28.14
CA LYS A 292 -8.62 2.90 27.05
C LYS A 292 -8.50 4.39 27.31
N THR A 293 -7.36 4.80 27.87
CA THR A 293 -7.08 6.19 28.24
C THR A 293 -6.33 6.95 27.13
N LEU A 294 -5.73 8.12 27.41
CA LEU A 294 -5.24 9.05 26.38
C LEU A 294 -4.19 8.44 25.45
N SER A 295 -3.17 7.79 26.02
CA SER A 295 -2.09 7.14 25.27
C SER A 295 -2.61 6.08 24.28
N GLN A 296 -3.55 5.23 24.71
CA GLN A 296 -4.15 4.18 23.87
C GLN A 296 -5.08 4.73 22.79
N ARG A 297 -5.73 5.89 23.00
CA ARG A 297 -6.54 6.55 21.97
C ARG A 297 -5.68 7.10 20.84
N LEU A 298 -4.46 7.54 21.14
CA LEU A 298 -3.53 8.06 20.14
C LEU A 298 -2.73 6.94 19.45
N LYS A 299 -2.21 5.99 20.23
CA LYS A 299 -1.35 4.90 19.77
C LYS A 299 -2.15 3.70 19.23
N GLY A 300 -1.46 2.79 18.55
CA GLY A 300 -2.03 1.52 18.07
C GLY A 300 -2.56 1.57 16.64
N LYS A 301 -3.05 0.43 16.14
CA LYS A 301 -3.57 0.28 14.77
C LYS A 301 -4.88 1.04 14.56
N GLU A 302 -5.75 1.03 15.56
CA GLU A 302 -7.04 1.73 15.59
C GLU A 302 -6.98 3.09 16.30
N GLY A 303 -5.78 3.51 16.73
CA GLY A 303 -5.58 4.83 17.35
C GLY A 303 -5.82 5.97 16.35
N ARG A 304 -6.06 7.18 16.87
CA ARG A 304 -6.44 8.37 16.07
C ARG A 304 -5.49 8.66 14.91
N PHE A 305 -4.17 8.53 15.10
CA PHE A 305 -3.21 8.78 14.02
C PHE A 305 -3.43 7.85 12.83
N ARG A 306 -3.55 6.54 13.06
CA ARG A 306 -3.69 5.56 11.97
C ARG A 306 -5.11 5.40 11.45
N GLY A 307 -6.11 5.44 12.33
CA GLY A 307 -7.50 5.16 11.99
C GLY A 307 -8.34 6.38 11.61
N SER A 308 -7.87 7.60 11.92
CA SER A 308 -8.66 8.82 11.67
C SER A 308 -7.88 9.97 11.03
N LEU A 309 -6.54 9.99 11.05
CA LEU A 309 -5.77 11.08 10.45
C LEU A 309 -5.10 10.63 9.14
N SER A 310 -4.23 9.63 9.19
CA SER A 310 -3.52 9.12 8.01
C SER A 310 -4.41 8.39 7.02
N GLY A 311 -5.51 7.81 7.49
CA GLY A 311 -6.51 7.13 6.67
C GLY A 311 -7.91 7.39 7.21
N LYS A 312 -8.85 7.68 6.32
CA LYS A 312 -10.26 7.91 6.64
C LYS A 312 -11.13 7.16 5.64
N ARG A 313 -12.36 6.88 6.05
CA ARG A 313 -13.42 6.53 5.10
C ARG A 313 -13.79 7.80 4.32
N VAL A 314 -13.97 7.66 3.02
CA VAL A 314 -14.30 8.76 2.12
C VAL A 314 -15.72 8.56 1.59
N ASN A 315 -16.39 9.67 1.25
CA ASN A 315 -17.67 9.66 0.55
C ASN A 315 -17.45 9.55 -0.96
N PHE A 316 -18.53 9.43 -1.73
CA PHE A 316 -18.51 9.37 -3.20
C PHE A 316 -17.62 8.24 -3.74
N SER A 317 -17.79 7.06 -3.16
CA SER A 317 -17.10 5.84 -3.56
C SER A 317 -18.07 4.68 -3.69
N ALA A 318 -17.78 3.76 -4.61
CA ALA A 318 -18.51 2.52 -4.78
C ALA A 318 -17.54 1.33 -4.86
N ARG A 319 -18.05 0.12 -4.59
CA ARG A 319 -17.29 -1.13 -4.67
C ARG A 319 -18.20 -2.23 -5.21
N THR A 320 -17.73 -2.96 -6.22
CA THR A 320 -18.43 -4.15 -6.75
C THR A 320 -17.42 -5.06 -7.46
N VAL A 321 -17.89 -6.25 -7.85
CA VAL A 321 -17.15 -7.25 -8.62
C VAL A 321 -16.81 -6.72 -10.01
N ILE A 322 -15.65 -7.10 -10.53
CA ILE A 322 -15.23 -6.74 -11.89
C ILE A 322 -15.53 -7.85 -12.91
N SER A 323 -15.69 -7.46 -14.17
CA SER A 323 -15.93 -8.35 -15.30
C SER A 323 -15.12 -7.89 -16.52
N PRO A 324 -14.66 -8.81 -17.38
CA PRO A 324 -13.86 -8.43 -18.54
C PRO A 324 -14.75 -7.84 -19.64
N ASP A 325 -14.31 -6.75 -20.27
CA ASP A 325 -14.91 -6.27 -21.52
C ASP A 325 -13.81 -5.78 -22.48
N PRO A 326 -13.44 -6.58 -23.49
CA PRO A 326 -12.38 -6.22 -24.45
C PRO A 326 -12.82 -5.16 -25.47
N ASN A 327 -14.10 -4.76 -25.48
CA ASN A 327 -14.60 -3.75 -26.42
C ASN A 327 -14.46 -2.32 -25.87
N LEU A 328 -14.22 -2.17 -24.57
CA LEU A 328 -13.93 -0.87 -23.95
C LEU A 328 -12.51 -0.44 -24.29
N SER A 329 -12.29 0.87 -24.44
CA SER A 329 -10.92 1.40 -24.50
C SER A 329 -10.18 1.12 -23.19
N ILE A 330 -8.85 1.03 -23.22
CA ILE A 330 -8.04 0.90 -22.00
C ILE A 330 -8.27 2.05 -20.99
N ASN A 331 -8.74 3.21 -21.44
CA ASN A 331 -9.03 4.34 -20.57
C ASN A 331 -10.45 4.31 -19.99
N GLU A 332 -11.31 3.39 -20.42
CA GLU A 332 -12.72 3.35 -20.06
C GLU A 332 -12.99 2.29 -18.98
N VAL A 333 -13.96 2.60 -18.13
CA VAL A 333 -14.50 1.67 -17.15
C VAL A 333 -16.02 1.62 -17.27
N GLY A 334 -16.56 0.42 -17.42
CA GLY A 334 -18.01 0.21 -17.40
C GLY A 334 -18.54 0.38 -15.98
N VAL A 335 -19.47 1.31 -15.79
CA VAL A 335 -20.10 1.60 -14.50
C VAL A 335 -21.57 1.18 -14.53
N PRO A 336 -22.03 0.37 -13.56
CA PRO A 336 -23.45 0.04 -13.39
C PRO A 336 -24.35 1.27 -13.31
N LEU A 337 -25.48 1.24 -14.01
CA LEU A 337 -26.50 2.30 -13.97
C LEU A 337 -26.92 2.66 -12.53
N GLU A 338 -27.11 1.66 -11.66
CA GLU A 338 -27.48 1.89 -10.24
C GLU A 338 -26.42 2.74 -9.51
N ILE A 339 -25.13 2.49 -9.77
CA ILE A 339 -24.03 3.26 -9.17
C ILE A 339 -23.96 4.67 -9.79
N ALA A 340 -24.17 4.78 -11.10
CA ALA A 340 -24.14 6.05 -11.81
C ALA A 340 -25.26 7.00 -11.35
N MET A 341 -26.41 6.47 -10.95
CA MET A 341 -27.54 7.23 -10.41
C MET A 341 -27.34 7.70 -8.96
N GLU A 342 -26.62 6.93 -8.14
CA GLU A 342 -26.36 7.28 -6.74
C GLU A 342 -25.19 8.29 -6.60
N LEU A 343 -24.11 8.05 -7.34
CA LEU A 343 -22.93 8.92 -7.33
C LEU A 343 -23.20 10.18 -8.16
N SER A 344 -22.64 11.31 -7.73
CA SER A 344 -22.86 12.59 -8.40
C SER A 344 -21.58 13.42 -8.54
N VAL A 345 -21.60 14.30 -9.53
CA VAL A 345 -20.56 15.25 -9.88
C VAL A 345 -21.14 16.66 -9.75
N PRO A 346 -20.57 17.52 -8.89
CA PRO A 346 -21.05 18.88 -8.72
C PRO A 346 -20.55 19.73 -9.88
N LEU A 347 -21.49 20.38 -10.56
CA LEU A 347 -21.24 21.36 -11.61
C LEU A 347 -21.75 22.73 -11.19
N VAL A 348 -20.95 23.76 -11.46
CA VAL A 348 -21.38 25.15 -11.29
C VAL A 348 -22.08 25.60 -12.55
N VAL A 349 -23.30 26.12 -12.38
CA VAL A 349 -24.11 26.65 -13.48
C VAL A 349 -23.47 27.94 -13.98
N ASN A 350 -23.26 28.02 -15.28
CA ASN A 350 -22.74 29.18 -16.00
C ASN A 350 -23.54 29.39 -17.29
N GLY A 351 -23.27 30.49 -18.00
CA GLY A 351 -24.01 30.82 -19.22
C GLY A 351 -23.91 29.79 -20.35
N ARG A 352 -22.92 28.88 -20.34
CA ARG A 352 -22.73 27.87 -21.40
C ARG A 352 -23.45 26.55 -21.12
N ASN A 353 -23.60 26.17 -19.85
CA ASN A 353 -24.17 24.87 -19.46
C ASN A 353 -25.58 24.96 -18.87
N ILE A 354 -26.13 26.18 -18.68
CA ILE A 354 -27.42 26.38 -18.00
C ILE A 354 -28.58 25.60 -18.63
N GLU A 355 -28.69 25.57 -19.96
CA GLU A 355 -29.76 24.86 -20.65
C GLU A 355 -29.69 23.34 -20.40
N VAL A 356 -28.47 22.79 -20.46
CA VAL A 356 -28.22 21.37 -20.17
C VAL A 356 -28.53 21.04 -18.70
N MET A 357 -28.15 21.92 -17.77
CA MET A 357 -28.43 21.73 -16.35
C MET A 357 -29.94 21.79 -16.05
N ARG A 358 -30.68 22.69 -16.72
CA ARG A 358 -32.14 22.76 -16.61
C ARG A 358 -32.79 21.46 -17.08
N ASP A 359 -32.34 20.91 -18.20
CA ASP A 359 -32.84 19.63 -18.71
C ASP A 359 -32.58 18.47 -17.73
N PHE A 360 -31.36 18.37 -17.17
CA PHE A 360 -31.06 17.35 -16.16
C PHE A 360 -31.90 17.49 -14.89
N VAL A 361 -32.14 18.72 -14.42
CA VAL A 361 -32.99 18.93 -13.24
C VAL A 361 -34.45 18.58 -13.54
N ARG A 362 -34.97 18.90 -14.73
CA ARG A 362 -36.33 18.51 -15.16
C ARG A 362 -36.53 16.99 -15.22
N ARG A 363 -35.49 16.24 -15.59
CA ARG A 363 -35.53 14.76 -15.61
C ARG A 363 -35.67 14.15 -14.21
N GLY A 364 -35.33 14.89 -13.15
CA GLY A 364 -35.40 14.42 -11.76
C GLY A 364 -34.26 13.47 -11.41
N ALA A 365 -34.42 12.72 -10.31
CA ALA A 365 -33.43 11.75 -9.85
C ALA A 365 -33.60 10.35 -10.49
N ASP A 366 -34.80 10.01 -10.97
CA ASP A 366 -35.11 8.65 -11.41
C ASP A 366 -34.78 8.38 -12.89
N LYS A 367 -34.68 9.43 -13.71
CA LYS A 367 -34.35 9.31 -15.14
C LYS A 367 -32.90 9.70 -15.42
N HIS A 368 -32.08 8.71 -15.71
CA HIS A 368 -30.67 8.91 -16.05
C HIS A 368 -30.47 9.47 -17.47
N PRO A 369 -29.58 10.45 -17.70
CA PRO A 369 -28.87 11.24 -16.69
C PRO A 369 -29.78 12.28 -16.02
N GLY A 370 -29.80 12.27 -14.67
CA GLY A 370 -30.62 13.14 -13.83
C GLY A 370 -29.82 13.90 -12.75
N VAL A 371 -30.52 14.45 -11.75
CA VAL A 371 -29.95 15.25 -10.66
C VAL A 371 -30.52 14.83 -9.30
N ASN A 372 -29.65 14.63 -8.32
CA ASN A 372 -30.07 14.25 -6.96
C ASN A 372 -30.26 15.47 -6.06
N TYR A 373 -29.36 16.47 -6.17
CA TYR A 373 -29.37 17.66 -5.32
C TYR A 373 -29.00 18.93 -6.09
N VAL A 374 -29.56 20.05 -5.67
CA VAL A 374 -29.18 21.39 -6.14
C VAL A 374 -28.83 22.25 -4.93
N THR A 375 -27.69 22.92 -4.97
CA THR A 375 -27.27 23.88 -3.96
C THR A 375 -27.39 25.29 -4.53
N ARG A 376 -28.22 26.11 -3.88
CA ARG A 376 -28.45 27.51 -4.25
C ARG A 376 -27.24 28.38 -3.89
N ALA A 377 -27.23 29.62 -4.36
CA ALA A 377 -26.17 30.60 -4.05
C ALA A 377 -26.06 30.93 -2.54
N ASP A 378 -27.15 30.77 -1.78
CA ASP A 378 -27.18 30.93 -0.32
C ASP A 378 -26.55 29.74 0.45
N GLY A 379 -26.15 28.68 -0.26
CA GLY A 379 -25.61 27.45 0.33
C GLY A 379 -26.66 26.44 0.77
N ARG A 380 -27.96 26.72 0.57
CA ARG A 380 -29.03 25.78 0.91
C ARG A 380 -29.07 24.64 -0.12
N ARG A 381 -28.94 23.42 0.38
CA ARG A 381 -29.06 22.19 -0.42
C ARG A 381 -30.51 21.74 -0.49
N VAL A 382 -31.03 21.58 -1.70
CA VAL A 382 -32.39 21.14 -2.01
C VAL A 382 -32.30 19.76 -2.67
N LYS A 383 -33.07 18.79 -2.16
CA LYS A 383 -33.20 17.47 -2.80
C LYS A 383 -34.19 17.56 -3.95
N ILE A 384 -33.82 17.04 -5.12
CA ILE A 384 -34.71 16.99 -6.28
C ILE A 384 -35.58 15.74 -6.20
N THR A 385 -36.86 15.93 -6.49
CA THR A 385 -37.92 14.92 -6.53
C THR A 385 -38.84 15.26 -7.70
N ASP A 386 -39.61 14.30 -8.20
CA ASP A 386 -40.49 14.54 -9.36
C ASP A 386 -41.47 15.70 -9.18
N ARG A 387 -41.83 16.03 -7.94
CA ARG A 387 -42.77 17.13 -7.64
C ARG A 387 -42.15 18.52 -7.74
N ASN A 388 -40.85 18.65 -7.50
CA ASN A 388 -40.18 19.95 -7.43
C ASN A 388 -39.19 20.18 -8.58
N ALA A 389 -38.94 19.15 -9.41
CA ALA A 389 -38.00 19.18 -10.51
C ALA A 389 -38.25 20.33 -11.49
N GLU A 390 -39.50 20.49 -11.96
CA GLU A 390 -39.86 21.55 -12.92
C GLU A 390 -39.67 22.96 -12.34
N GLU A 391 -40.23 23.21 -11.15
CA GLU A 391 -40.12 24.51 -10.48
C GLU A 391 -38.66 24.91 -10.20
N VAL A 392 -37.86 23.95 -9.73
CA VAL A 392 -36.45 24.21 -9.42
C VAL A 392 -35.65 24.43 -10.70
N ALA A 393 -35.93 23.72 -11.78
CA ALA A 393 -35.24 23.90 -13.06
C ALA A 393 -35.43 25.32 -13.62
N ASP A 394 -36.64 25.87 -13.53
CA ASP A 394 -36.91 27.22 -14.04
C ASP A 394 -36.26 28.31 -13.18
N GLN A 395 -36.01 28.03 -11.90
CA GLN A 395 -35.32 28.93 -10.96
C GLN A 395 -33.78 28.86 -11.07
N ILE A 396 -33.20 27.96 -11.87
CA ILE A 396 -31.75 27.84 -11.97
C ILE A 396 -31.15 29.12 -12.56
N GLU A 397 -30.18 29.66 -11.82
CA GLU A 397 -29.40 30.84 -12.19
C GLU A 397 -27.89 30.53 -12.18
N PRO A 398 -27.08 31.30 -12.94
CA PRO A 398 -25.63 31.21 -12.86
C PRO A 398 -25.11 31.37 -11.42
N GLY A 399 -24.18 30.50 -11.03
CA GLY A 399 -23.63 30.46 -9.66
C GLY A 399 -24.28 29.41 -8.74
N TRP A 400 -25.43 28.84 -9.13
CA TRP A 400 -25.96 27.65 -8.46
C TRP A 400 -25.08 26.44 -8.76
N ARG A 401 -25.15 25.42 -7.89
CA ARG A 401 -24.44 24.15 -8.05
C ARG A 401 -25.44 23.01 -8.22
N VAL A 402 -25.24 22.20 -9.23
CA VAL A 402 -26.09 21.05 -9.55
C VAL A 402 -25.26 19.77 -9.37
N ASP A 403 -25.70 18.89 -8.47
CA ASP A 403 -25.07 17.58 -8.24
C ASP A 403 -25.70 16.58 -9.21
N ARG A 404 -25.19 16.55 -10.46
CA ARG A 404 -25.71 15.65 -11.50
C ARG A 404 -25.19 14.23 -11.32
N GLN A 405 -25.96 13.25 -11.78
CA GLN A 405 -25.53 11.85 -11.84
C GLN A 405 -24.31 11.67 -12.76
N LEU A 406 -23.57 10.57 -12.58
CA LEU A 406 -22.45 10.24 -13.47
C LEU A 406 -22.95 10.07 -14.91
N MET A 407 -22.11 10.38 -15.89
CA MET A 407 -22.41 10.18 -17.30
C MET A 407 -21.19 9.66 -18.05
N ASP A 408 -21.41 9.23 -19.28
CA ASP A 408 -20.33 8.81 -20.17
C ASP A 408 -19.29 9.93 -20.33
N GLY A 409 -18.02 9.56 -20.20
CA GLY A 409 -16.88 10.47 -20.29
C GLY A 409 -16.44 11.10 -18.96
N ASP A 410 -17.19 10.90 -17.87
CA ASP A 410 -16.78 11.40 -16.55
C ASP A 410 -15.50 10.77 -16.04
N ILE A 411 -14.71 11.57 -15.33
CA ILE A 411 -13.43 11.15 -14.76
C ILE A 411 -13.65 10.51 -13.39
N VAL A 412 -13.19 9.27 -13.25
CA VAL A 412 -13.22 8.50 -12.00
C VAL A 412 -11.86 7.92 -11.69
N LEU A 413 -11.60 7.67 -10.40
CA LEU A 413 -10.41 6.95 -9.95
C LEU A 413 -10.79 5.51 -9.66
N PHE A 414 -10.14 4.58 -10.33
CA PHE A 414 -10.37 3.16 -10.19
C PHE A 414 -9.19 2.50 -9.48
N ASN A 415 -9.48 1.72 -8.44
CA ASN A 415 -8.50 1.20 -7.50
C ASN A 415 -8.74 -0.27 -7.17
N ARG A 416 -7.67 -1.06 -7.16
CA ARG A 416 -7.66 -2.40 -6.53
C ARG A 416 -6.81 -2.39 -5.26
N GLN A 417 -7.33 -3.03 -4.22
CA GLN A 417 -6.62 -3.28 -2.97
C GLN A 417 -6.09 -4.72 -2.97
N PRO A 418 -4.87 -4.97 -2.45
CA PRO A 418 -3.92 -4.02 -1.88
C PRO A 418 -3.21 -3.15 -2.95
N SER A 419 -3.01 -1.87 -2.65
CA SER A 419 -2.31 -0.96 -3.56
C SER A 419 -0.78 -1.05 -3.35
N LEU A 420 -0.12 -1.86 -4.18
CA LEU A 420 1.31 -2.15 -4.07
C LEU A 420 2.19 -1.07 -4.69
N HIS A 421 1.69 -0.39 -5.72
CA HIS A 421 2.40 0.66 -6.43
C HIS A 421 1.40 1.72 -6.92
N ARG A 422 1.90 2.87 -7.39
CA ARG A 422 1.03 3.99 -7.79
C ARG A 422 0.01 3.62 -8.87
N MET A 423 0.36 2.71 -9.79
CA MET A 423 -0.55 2.26 -10.87
C MET A 423 -1.72 1.38 -10.36
N SER A 424 -1.76 1.01 -9.08
CA SER A 424 -2.93 0.33 -8.49
C SER A 424 -4.11 1.29 -8.29
N ILE A 425 -3.93 2.59 -8.54
CA ILE A 425 -4.99 3.59 -8.69
C ILE A 425 -4.72 4.40 -9.97
N MET A 426 -5.67 4.41 -10.89
CA MET A 426 -5.57 5.18 -12.14
C MET A 426 -6.90 5.83 -12.46
N SER A 427 -6.85 6.85 -13.30
CA SER A 427 -8.02 7.57 -13.77
C SER A 427 -8.59 6.91 -15.03
N HIS A 428 -9.90 6.66 -15.00
CA HIS A 428 -10.68 6.11 -16.11
C HIS A 428 -11.82 7.06 -16.49
N ARG A 429 -12.34 6.88 -17.71
CA ARG A 429 -13.57 7.49 -18.20
C ARG A 429 -14.72 6.55 -17.99
N VAL A 430 -15.81 7.06 -17.44
CA VAL A 430 -17.03 6.29 -17.21
C VAL A 430 -17.69 5.95 -18.54
N ILE A 431 -18.16 4.72 -18.68
CA ILE A 431 -19.21 4.33 -19.63
C ILE A 431 -20.32 3.66 -18.83
N VAL A 432 -21.51 4.26 -18.82
CA VAL A 432 -22.65 3.76 -18.07
C VAL A 432 -23.27 2.58 -18.81
N MET A 433 -23.40 1.46 -18.11
CA MET A 433 -23.87 0.21 -18.69
C MET A 433 -24.91 -0.48 -17.81
N PRO A 434 -25.80 -1.31 -18.40
CA PRO A 434 -26.70 -2.15 -17.64
C PRO A 434 -25.91 -3.21 -16.84
N TYR A 435 -26.59 -3.85 -15.88
CA TYR A 435 -26.07 -4.83 -14.91
C TYR A 435 -25.30 -4.20 -13.74
N LYS A 436 -24.58 -5.03 -12.96
CA LYS A 436 -24.14 -4.72 -11.59
C LYS A 436 -22.63 -4.82 -11.33
N THR A 437 -21.84 -5.09 -12.37
CA THR A 437 -20.38 -5.25 -12.28
C THR A 437 -19.66 -4.05 -12.88
N PHE A 438 -18.45 -3.77 -12.39
CA PHE A 438 -17.54 -2.90 -13.13
C PHE A 438 -16.97 -3.67 -14.32
N ARG A 439 -16.88 -3.04 -15.48
CA ARG A 439 -16.26 -3.66 -16.67
C ARG A 439 -14.89 -3.06 -16.92
N LEU A 440 -13.90 -3.92 -17.09
CA LEU A 440 -12.50 -3.52 -17.27
C LEU A 440 -11.95 -4.17 -18.53
N ASN A 441 -11.18 -3.41 -19.31
CA ASN A 441 -10.41 -3.96 -20.41
C ASN A 441 -9.31 -4.92 -19.87
N PRO A 442 -9.27 -6.19 -20.29
CA PRO A 442 -8.30 -7.17 -19.81
C PRO A 442 -6.82 -6.77 -19.98
N ALA A 443 -6.47 -5.93 -20.96
CA ALA A 443 -5.10 -5.44 -21.14
C ALA A 443 -4.61 -4.58 -19.97
N VAL A 444 -5.53 -4.02 -19.17
CA VAL A 444 -5.28 -3.16 -18.01
C VAL A 444 -5.34 -3.95 -16.69
N CYS A 445 -5.56 -5.27 -16.72
CA CYS A 445 -5.48 -6.10 -15.52
C CYS A 445 -4.08 -6.15 -14.86
N PRO A 446 -2.96 -6.24 -15.60
CA PRO A 446 -1.62 -6.31 -15.00
C PRO A 446 -1.27 -5.20 -14.00
N PRO A 447 -1.50 -3.89 -14.24
CA PRO A 447 -1.23 -2.86 -13.25
C PRO A 447 -2.13 -2.95 -11.99
N TYR A 448 -3.33 -3.51 -12.08
CA TYR A 448 -4.15 -3.77 -10.89
C TYR A 448 -3.83 -5.10 -10.22
N ASN A 449 -3.07 -5.96 -10.89
CA ASN A 449 -2.91 -7.37 -10.55
C ASN A 449 -4.26 -8.07 -10.35
N ALA A 450 -5.26 -7.68 -11.16
CA ALA A 450 -6.64 -8.10 -11.02
C ALA A 450 -6.94 -9.34 -11.88
N ASP A 451 -7.80 -10.21 -11.36
CA ASP A 451 -8.37 -11.33 -12.08
C ASP A 451 -9.92 -11.25 -12.05
N PHE A 452 -10.58 -12.28 -12.57
CA PHE A 452 -12.04 -12.30 -12.75
C PHE A 452 -12.69 -13.49 -12.03
N ASP A 453 -12.09 -13.97 -10.93
CA ASP A 453 -12.60 -15.12 -10.15
C ASP A 453 -13.58 -14.71 -9.03
N GLY A 454 -13.88 -13.41 -8.91
CA GLY A 454 -14.67 -12.83 -7.82
C GLY A 454 -14.06 -11.54 -7.26
N ASP A 455 -12.91 -11.13 -7.78
CA ASP A 455 -12.23 -9.88 -7.46
C ASP A 455 -13.15 -8.65 -7.49
N GLU A 456 -13.03 -7.82 -6.46
CA GLU A 456 -13.78 -6.57 -6.30
C GLU A 456 -12.85 -5.36 -6.36
N MET A 457 -13.29 -4.30 -7.04
CA MET A 457 -12.55 -3.04 -7.14
C MET A 457 -13.35 -1.85 -6.63
N ASN A 458 -12.63 -0.80 -6.26
CA ASN A 458 -13.20 0.46 -5.76
C ASN A 458 -13.20 1.51 -6.86
N LEU A 459 -14.26 2.31 -6.87
CA LEU A 459 -14.40 3.48 -7.72
C LEU A 459 -14.60 4.72 -6.85
N HIS A 460 -13.88 5.79 -7.14
CA HIS A 460 -14.00 7.09 -6.45
C HIS A 460 -14.26 8.20 -7.46
N VAL A 461 -15.13 9.15 -7.10
CA VAL A 461 -15.54 10.25 -7.99
C VAL A 461 -14.99 11.58 -7.47
N PRO A 462 -13.94 12.16 -8.09
CA PRO A 462 -13.41 13.46 -7.69
C PRO A 462 -14.44 14.58 -7.83
N GLN A 463 -14.62 15.35 -6.76
CA GLN A 463 -15.70 16.33 -6.65
C GLN A 463 -15.31 17.74 -7.13
N THR A 464 -14.07 18.18 -6.91
CA THR A 464 -13.60 19.50 -7.34
C THR A 464 -13.10 19.46 -8.79
N GLU A 465 -13.24 20.57 -9.52
CA GLU A 465 -12.72 20.67 -10.90
C GLU A 465 -11.20 20.48 -10.95
N GLU A 466 -10.47 21.04 -9.98
CA GLU A 466 -9.01 20.89 -9.86
C GLU A 466 -8.62 19.41 -9.75
N ALA A 467 -9.30 18.64 -8.90
CA ALA A 467 -9.00 17.21 -8.72
C ALA A 467 -9.38 16.38 -9.95
N ARG A 468 -10.47 16.73 -10.64
CA ARG A 468 -10.84 16.07 -11.91
C ARG A 468 -9.79 16.34 -12.99
N ALA A 469 -9.37 17.60 -13.16
CA ALA A 469 -8.37 17.98 -14.14
C ALA A 469 -7.00 17.36 -13.83
N GLU A 470 -6.58 17.34 -12.57
CA GLU A 470 -5.33 16.69 -12.14
C GLU A 470 -5.35 15.18 -12.43
N ALA A 471 -6.46 14.50 -12.09
CA ALA A 471 -6.63 13.07 -12.37
C ALA A 471 -6.62 12.79 -13.88
N GLU A 472 -7.30 13.62 -14.67
CA GLU A 472 -7.33 13.48 -16.13
C GLU A 472 -5.95 13.73 -16.75
N ILE A 473 -5.16 14.68 -16.26
CA ILE A 473 -3.87 14.99 -16.90
C ILE A 473 -2.78 14.01 -16.47
N LEU A 474 -2.72 13.64 -15.19
CA LEU A 474 -1.59 12.90 -14.62
C LEU A 474 -1.87 11.40 -14.42
N MET A 475 -3.11 11.03 -14.13
CA MET A 475 -3.45 9.68 -13.66
C MET A 475 -4.14 8.80 -14.71
N ARG A 476 -4.40 9.32 -15.92
CA ARG A 476 -5.02 8.53 -17.00
C ARG A 476 -4.21 7.26 -17.29
N VAL A 477 -4.93 6.19 -17.66
CA VAL A 477 -4.35 4.88 -17.95
C VAL A 477 -3.27 4.97 -19.04
N GLN A 478 -3.56 5.66 -20.15
CA GLN A 478 -2.61 5.84 -21.25
C GLN A 478 -1.27 6.48 -20.83
N GLU A 479 -1.29 7.40 -19.86
CA GLU A 479 -0.08 8.09 -19.36
C GLU A 479 0.78 7.18 -18.47
N ASN A 480 0.23 6.04 -18.04
CA ASN A 480 0.85 5.09 -17.12
C ASN A 480 1.05 3.70 -17.76
N ILE A 481 1.09 3.59 -19.09
CA ILE A 481 1.41 2.32 -19.76
C ILE A 481 2.84 1.87 -19.43
N LEU A 482 3.81 2.79 -19.30
CA LEU A 482 5.19 2.48 -18.92
C LEU A 482 5.35 2.41 -17.39
N SER A 483 5.93 1.31 -16.91
CA SER A 483 6.15 1.09 -15.48
C SER A 483 7.28 1.97 -14.95
N PRO A 484 7.07 2.71 -13.84
CA PRO A 484 8.14 3.47 -13.18
C PRO A 484 9.26 2.61 -12.60
N ARG A 485 9.04 1.30 -12.45
CA ARG A 485 10.03 0.38 -11.88
C ARG A 485 11.17 0.06 -12.85
N PHE A 486 10.87 -0.07 -14.14
CA PHE A 486 11.84 -0.57 -15.13
C PHE A 486 11.76 0.09 -16.51
N GLY A 487 10.78 0.98 -16.77
CA GLY A 487 10.71 1.75 -18.01
C GLY A 487 10.20 1.00 -19.24
N GLY A 488 9.43 -0.08 -19.04
CA GLY A 488 8.77 -0.83 -20.11
C GLY A 488 7.25 -0.96 -19.90
N PRO A 489 6.50 -1.43 -20.90
CA PRO A 489 5.04 -1.41 -20.89
C PRO A 489 4.47 -2.46 -19.93
N ILE A 490 3.75 -2.04 -18.89
CA ILE A 490 3.01 -2.95 -18.00
C ILE A 490 1.64 -3.33 -18.60
N ILE A 491 1.03 -2.43 -19.37
CA ILE A 491 -0.24 -2.65 -20.08
C ILE A 491 0.09 -3.22 -21.45
N GLY A 492 -0.59 -4.30 -21.84
CA GLY A 492 -0.36 -4.97 -23.10
C GLY A 492 -1.20 -6.24 -23.27
N GLY A 493 -0.88 -7.02 -24.30
CA GLY A 493 -1.56 -8.29 -24.57
C GLY A 493 -1.34 -9.30 -23.43
N ILE A 494 -2.41 -9.99 -23.04
CA ILE A 494 -2.40 -11.10 -22.11
C ILE A 494 -3.13 -12.28 -22.76
N HIS A 495 -2.68 -13.50 -22.48
CA HIS A 495 -3.33 -14.76 -22.89
C HIS A 495 -3.83 -14.72 -24.36
N ASP A 496 -5.16 -14.72 -24.58
CA ASP A 496 -5.82 -14.70 -25.89
C ASP A 496 -5.36 -13.58 -26.81
N TYR A 497 -4.98 -12.41 -26.27
CA TYR A 497 -4.43 -11.34 -27.10
C TYR A 497 -3.10 -11.72 -27.73
N VAL A 498 -2.29 -12.51 -27.04
CA VAL A 498 -1.01 -13.00 -27.55
C VAL A 498 -1.27 -14.14 -28.54
N THR A 499 -2.06 -15.14 -28.14
CA THR A 499 -2.37 -16.30 -28.99
C THR A 499 -3.07 -15.90 -30.28
N GLY A 500 -4.06 -15.00 -30.21
CA GLY A 500 -4.79 -14.52 -31.38
C GLY A 500 -3.91 -13.78 -32.37
N ASN A 501 -3.00 -12.93 -31.89
CA ASN A 501 -2.03 -12.24 -32.76
C ASN A 501 -1.00 -13.22 -33.35
N PHE A 502 -0.57 -14.22 -32.58
CA PHE A 502 0.31 -15.28 -33.06
C PHE A 502 -0.35 -16.06 -34.20
N LEU A 503 -1.54 -16.60 -33.98
CA LEU A 503 -2.29 -17.36 -34.99
C LEU A 503 -2.66 -16.53 -36.23
N LEU A 504 -2.87 -15.23 -36.06
CA LEU A 504 -3.15 -14.32 -37.16
C LEU A 504 -1.91 -14.11 -38.04
N THR A 505 -0.72 -13.95 -37.42
CA THR A 505 0.49 -13.52 -38.14
C THR A 505 1.45 -14.65 -38.52
N HIS A 506 1.28 -15.84 -37.93
CA HIS A 506 2.13 -16.99 -38.20
C HIS A 506 1.90 -17.58 -39.60
N ALA A 507 3.00 -18.04 -40.24
CA ALA A 507 3.01 -18.81 -41.48
C ALA A 507 2.22 -18.21 -42.68
N ASP A 508 2.02 -16.89 -42.70
CA ASP A 508 1.35 -16.18 -43.81
C ASP A 508 -0.05 -16.74 -44.14
N ARG A 509 -0.85 -16.99 -43.11
CA ARG A 509 -2.27 -17.39 -43.27
C ARG A 509 -2.98 -16.46 -44.26
N ARG A 510 -3.60 -17.07 -45.27
CA ARG A 510 -4.46 -16.38 -46.25
C ARG A 510 -5.82 -16.13 -45.64
N ILE A 511 -6.30 -14.90 -45.78
CA ILE A 511 -7.55 -14.42 -45.18
C ILE A 511 -8.35 -13.77 -46.30
N ASN A 512 -9.61 -14.19 -46.45
CA ASN A 512 -10.49 -13.68 -47.50
C ASN A 512 -11.07 -12.31 -47.12
N ARG A 513 -11.70 -11.62 -48.08
CA ARG A 513 -12.25 -10.27 -47.86
C ARG A 513 -13.27 -10.19 -46.72
N LEU A 514 -14.13 -11.19 -46.55
CA LEU A 514 -15.17 -11.19 -45.51
C LEU A 514 -14.56 -11.34 -44.12
N GLU A 515 -13.57 -12.22 -43.99
CA GLU A 515 -12.82 -12.44 -42.76
C GLU A 515 -12.02 -11.19 -42.37
N VAL A 516 -11.37 -10.52 -43.35
CA VAL A 516 -10.71 -9.23 -43.11
C VAL A 516 -11.70 -8.20 -42.56
N MET A 517 -12.90 -8.10 -43.16
CA MET A 517 -13.94 -7.18 -42.69
C MET A 517 -14.39 -7.49 -41.26
N GLU A 518 -14.51 -8.76 -40.87
CA GLU A 518 -14.88 -9.14 -39.51
C GLU A 518 -13.76 -8.83 -38.50
N VAL A 519 -12.49 -9.00 -38.88
CA VAL A 519 -11.34 -8.62 -38.04
C VAL A 519 -11.27 -7.10 -37.84
N LEU A 520 -11.54 -6.31 -38.88
CA LEU A 520 -11.43 -4.85 -38.83
C LEU A 520 -12.69 -4.13 -38.32
N LYS A 521 -13.79 -4.84 -38.11
CA LYS A 521 -15.13 -4.30 -37.82
C LYS A 521 -15.22 -3.24 -36.71
N LYS A 522 -14.38 -3.34 -35.69
CA LYS A 522 -14.39 -2.45 -34.50
C LYS A 522 -13.32 -1.35 -34.56
N LEU A 523 -12.47 -1.38 -35.58
CA LEU A 523 -11.41 -0.40 -35.76
C LEU A 523 -11.93 0.82 -36.54
N PRO A 524 -11.44 2.03 -36.22
CA PRO A 524 -11.85 3.25 -36.90
C PRO A 524 -11.37 3.24 -38.35
N HIS A 525 -12.30 3.47 -39.29
CA HIS A 525 -12.13 3.65 -40.75
C HIS A 525 -10.71 3.44 -41.31
N LEU A 526 -10.33 2.17 -41.48
CA LEU A 526 -9.10 1.77 -42.15
C LEU A 526 -9.38 1.50 -43.63
N GLU A 527 -8.56 2.07 -44.51
CA GLU A 527 -8.54 1.67 -45.92
C GLU A 527 -7.88 0.30 -46.04
N LEU A 528 -8.51 -0.60 -46.79
CA LEU A 528 -7.96 -1.93 -47.05
C LEU A 528 -6.74 -1.79 -47.98
N PRO A 529 -5.61 -2.44 -47.66
CA PRO A 529 -4.46 -2.46 -48.56
C PRO A 529 -4.78 -3.31 -49.81
N GLU A 530 -3.97 -3.17 -50.86
CA GLU A 530 -4.09 -4.05 -52.03
C GLU A 530 -3.92 -5.52 -51.61
N PRO A 531 -4.70 -6.45 -52.19
CA PRO A 531 -4.59 -7.87 -51.87
C PRO A 531 -3.19 -8.39 -52.23
N LYS A 532 -2.64 -9.29 -51.39
CA LYS A 532 -1.31 -9.88 -51.65
C LYS A 532 -1.31 -10.75 -52.91
N GLY A 533 -2.47 -11.34 -53.23
CA GLY A 533 -2.67 -12.11 -54.44
C GLY A 533 -4.12 -12.58 -54.59
N PHE A 534 -4.34 -13.48 -55.54
CA PHE A 534 -5.61 -14.15 -55.77
C PHE A 534 -5.43 -15.64 -55.48
N ASP A 535 -6.41 -16.24 -54.80
CA ASP A 535 -6.44 -17.68 -54.52
C ASP A 535 -6.76 -18.47 -55.79
N GLU A 536 -6.68 -19.81 -55.71
CA GLU A 536 -6.90 -20.72 -56.85
C GLU A 536 -8.30 -20.56 -57.50
N GLY A 537 -9.26 -20.03 -56.76
CA GLY A 537 -10.61 -19.68 -57.24
C GLY A 537 -10.76 -18.26 -57.83
N GLY A 538 -9.70 -17.47 -57.91
CA GLY A 538 -9.73 -16.09 -58.43
C GLY A 538 -10.19 -15.02 -57.43
N GLU A 539 -10.42 -15.39 -56.16
CA GLU A 539 -10.79 -14.45 -55.10
C GLU A 539 -9.55 -13.77 -54.48
N PRO A 540 -9.59 -12.46 -54.17
CA PRO A 540 -8.47 -11.75 -53.56
C PRO A 540 -8.26 -12.19 -52.10
N TYR A 541 -6.99 -12.40 -51.72
CA TYR A 541 -6.61 -12.72 -50.34
C TYR A 541 -5.60 -11.71 -49.76
N TRP A 542 -5.63 -11.59 -48.44
CA TRP A 542 -4.69 -10.82 -47.63
C TRP A 542 -3.95 -11.74 -46.67
N THR A 543 -2.80 -11.31 -46.16
CA THR A 543 -2.11 -12.02 -45.08
C THR A 543 -2.35 -11.35 -43.73
N GLY A 544 -2.35 -12.13 -42.65
CA GLY A 544 -2.50 -11.55 -41.32
C GLY A 544 -1.40 -10.56 -40.94
N LYS A 545 -0.18 -10.70 -41.50
CA LYS A 545 0.89 -9.68 -41.37
C LYS A 545 0.50 -8.34 -42.01
N GLN A 546 -0.14 -8.34 -43.18
CA GLN A 546 -0.66 -7.11 -43.80
C GLN A 546 -1.78 -6.50 -42.96
N ILE A 547 -2.70 -7.32 -42.45
CA ILE A 547 -3.81 -6.85 -41.62
C ILE A 547 -3.29 -6.21 -40.33
N PHE A 548 -2.38 -6.88 -39.62
CA PHE A 548 -1.79 -6.34 -38.39
C PHE A 548 -0.97 -5.05 -38.67
N SER A 549 -0.38 -4.91 -39.85
CA SER A 549 0.35 -3.69 -40.23
C SER A 549 -0.54 -2.44 -40.27
N LEU A 550 -1.88 -2.58 -40.38
CA LEU A 550 -2.80 -1.44 -40.42
C LEU A 550 -2.91 -0.67 -39.10
N ILE A 551 -2.60 -1.31 -37.97
CA ILE A 551 -2.61 -0.64 -36.65
C ILE A 551 -1.24 -0.06 -36.27
N LEU A 552 -0.20 -0.32 -37.06
CA LEU A 552 1.14 0.20 -36.80
C LEU A 552 1.27 1.64 -37.32
N PRO A 553 1.91 2.55 -36.55
CA PRO A 553 2.21 3.89 -37.05
C PRO A 553 3.14 3.85 -38.27
N LYS A 554 2.84 4.69 -39.26
CA LYS A 554 3.75 4.95 -40.39
C LYS A 554 5.08 5.50 -39.86
N GLY A 555 6.20 5.08 -40.43
CA GLY A 555 7.55 5.41 -39.99
C GLY A 555 8.13 4.50 -38.91
N LEU A 556 7.36 3.52 -38.40
CA LEU A 556 7.86 2.58 -37.39
C LEU A 556 8.83 1.58 -38.04
N ASN A 557 10.06 1.56 -37.55
CA ASN A 557 11.09 0.60 -37.96
C ASN A 557 11.59 -0.16 -36.72
N LEU A 558 11.54 -1.49 -36.75
CA LEU A 558 11.91 -2.34 -35.62
C LEU A 558 12.32 -3.74 -36.07
N GLU A 559 13.38 -4.28 -35.48
CA GLU A 559 13.85 -5.65 -35.74
C GLU A 559 14.14 -6.37 -34.42
N PHE A 560 13.58 -7.56 -34.22
CA PHE A 560 13.82 -8.36 -33.01
C PHE A 560 13.50 -9.84 -33.18
N LYS A 561 14.08 -10.66 -32.31
CA LYS A 561 13.72 -12.08 -32.17
C LYS A 561 12.44 -12.24 -31.35
N ALA A 562 11.52 -13.04 -31.86
CA ALA A 562 10.32 -13.50 -31.16
C ALA A 562 10.70 -14.43 -29.99
N SER A 563 9.80 -14.58 -29.01
CA SER A 563 9.91 -15.48 -27.85
C SER A 563 10.04 -16.95 -28.27
N PHE A 564 9.38 -17.35 -29.36
CA PHE A 564 9.43 -18.73 -29.85
C PHE A 564 10.68 -19.07 -30.67
N CYS A 565 11.63 -18.13 -30.79
CA CYS A 565 12.87 -18.40 -31.50
C CYS A 565 13.64 -19.56 -30.82
N MET A 566 13.88 -20.63 -31.57
CA MET A 566 14.59 -21.82 -31.10
C MET A 566 16.10 -21.61 -30.88
N ASN A 567 16.61 -20.38 -31.02
CA ASN A 567 18.02 -20.02 -30.85
C ASN A 567 19.00 -20.95 -31.59
N CYS A 568 18.74 -21.19 -32.87
CA CYS A 568 19.61 -21.99 -33.74
C CYS A 568 21.06 -21.46 -33.76
N ASP A 569 22.03 -22.33 -33.97
CA ASP A 569 23.47 -22.02 -33.96
C ASP A 569 23.87 -20.84 -34.87
N ALA A 570 23.18 -20.70 -36.02
CA ALA A 570 23.31 -19.57 -36.92
C ALA A 570 21.93 -18.91 -37.17
N CYS A 571 21.83 -17.61 -36.90
CA CYS A 571 20.59 -16.85 -37.10
C CYS A 571 20.50 -16.31 -38.54
N LYS A 572 19.58 -16.85 -39.35
CA LYS A 572 19.33 -16.44 -40.74
C LYS A 572 18.53 -15.12 -40.88
N ARG A 573 18.23 -14.41 -39.77
CA ARG A 573 17.46 -13.16 -39.71
C ARG A 573 16.17 -13.22 -40.56
N GLU A 574 16.02 -12.40 -41.59
CA GLU A 574 14.84 -12.35 -42.49
C GLU A 574 14.54 -13.69 -43.18
N ALA A 575 15.57 -14.50 -43.47
CA ALA A 575 15.42 -15.82 -44.08
C ALA A 575 15.20 -16.94 -43.04
N CYS A 576 14.59 -16.62 -41.90
CA CYS A 576 14.30 -17.60 -40.86
C CYS A 576 13.17 -18.53 -41.31
N GLU A 577 13.47 -19.82 -41.46
CA GLU A 577 12.52 -20.86 -41.84
C GLU A 577 11.35 -21.01 -40.84
N ASN A 578 11.59 -20.64 -39.57
CA ASN A 578 10.59 -20.71 -38.50
C ASN A 578 9.79 -19.40 -38.33
N ASP A 579 9.98 -18.38 -39.17
CA ASP A 579 9.29 -17.09 -39.09
C ASP A 579 9.40 -16.40 -37.70
N ALA A 580 10.52 -16.61 -37.00
CA ALA A 580 10.73 -16.15 -35.61
C ALA A 580 11.50 -14.83 -35.50
N TYR A 581 11.82 -14.18 -36.62
CA TYR A 581 12.54 -12.90 -36.66
C TYR A 581 11.61 -11.81 -37.20
N VAL A 582 11.19 -10.90 -36.33
CA VAL A 582 10.23 -9.84 -36.64
C VAL A 582 10.97 -8.65 -37.24
N VAL A 583 10.55 -8.24 -38.43
CA VAL A 583 11.07 -7.05 -39.14
C VAL A 583 9.89 -6.17 -39.56
N ILE A 584 9.92 -4.94 -39.06
CA ILE A 584 8.93 -3.90 -39.34
C ILE A 584 9.65 -2.76 -40.04
N ARG A 585 9.16 -2.35 -41.22
CA ARG A 585 9.70 -1.23 -42.00
C ARG A 585 8.58 -0.28 -42.38
N ASP A 586 8.73 0.99 -42.01
CA ASP A 586 7.73 2.03 -42.26
C ASP A 586 6.28 1.64 -41.86
N GLY A 587 6.14 0.91 -40.75
CA GLY A 587 4.85 0.41 -40.26
C GLY A 587 4.33 -0.85 -40.98
N GLN A 588 5.10 -1.48 -41.86
CA GLN A 588 4.76 -2.73 -42.54
C GLN A 588 5.60 -3.90 -42.02
N ILE A 589 4.95 -5.02 -41.67
CA ILE A 589 5.63 -6.25 -41.26
C ILE A 589 6.06 -7.02 -42.51
N SER A 590 7.38 -7.18 -42.70
CA SER A 590 7.92 -7.96 -43.82
C SER A 590 8.02 -9.45 -43.50
N CYS A 591 8.50 -9.79 -42.29
CA CYS A 591 8.61 -11.17 -41.80
C CYS A 591 8.50 -11.20 -40.28
N GLY A 592 8.22 -12.39 -39.74
CA GLY A 592 8.13 -12.65 -38.31
C GLY A 592 6.70 -12.75 -37.78
N THR A 593 6.54 -13.58 -36.74
CA THR A 593 5.26 -13.76 -36.03
C THR A 593 5.18 -12.89 -34.77
N ILE A 594 4.00 -12.34 -34.49
CA ILE A 594 3.72 -11.46 -33.34
C ILE A 594 3.34 -12.30 -32.12
N ASP A 595 4.17 -12.25 -31.07
CA ASP A 595 3.99 -13.03 -29.84
C ASP A 595 4.12 -12.17 -28.57
N ALA A 596 4.28 -12.80 -27.39
CA ALA A 596 4.41 -12.08 -26.12
C ALA A 596 5.58 -11.08 -26.09
N SER A 597 6.65 -11.31 -26.85
CA SER A 597 7.78 -10.38 -26.94
C SER A 597 7.48 -9.14 -27.77
N ALA A 598 6.51 -9.24 -28.69
CA ALA A 598 6.08 -8.14 -29.53
C ALA A 598 5.07 -7.26 -28.81
N VAL A 599 4.03 -7.87 -28.21
CA VAL A 599 2.83 -7.18 -27.72
C VAL A 599 2.46 -7.46 -26.27
N GLY A 600 3.10 -8.45 -25.64
CA GLY A 600 2.73 -8.91 -24.30
C GLY A 600 2.97 -7.88 -23.21
N ALA A 601 2.17 -7.93 -22.14
CA ALA A 601 2.44 -7.17 -20.93
C ALA A 601 3.88 -7.44 -20.42
N PHE A 602 4.56 -6.41 -19.92
CA PHE A 602 5.97 -6.38 -19.49
C PHE A 602 7.02 -6.54 -20.60
N LYS A 603 6.73 -7.29 -21.67
CA LYS A 603 7.72 -7.70 -22.69
C LYS A 603 7.55 -7.01 -24.04
N GLY A 604 6.42 -6.37 -24.30
CA GLY A 604 6.01 -5.89 -25.63
C GLY A 604 6.91 -4.81 -26.21
N LYS A 605 7.82 -5.20 -27.12
CA LYS A 605 8.77 -4.29 -27.78
C LYS A 605 8.08 -3.32 -28.74
N ILE A 606 7.00 -3.75 -29.41
CA ILE A 606 6.24 -2.87 -30.31
C ILE A 606 5.52 -1.81 -29.49
N THR A 607 4.80 -2.22 -28.44
CA THR A 607 4.08 -1.31 -27.53
C THR A 607 5.04 -0.27 -26.93
N ASP A 608 6.19 -0.73 -26.41
CA ASP A 608 7.22 0.14 -25.86
C ASP A 608 7.71 1.19 -26.88
N ARG A 609 7.97 0.75 -28.11
CA ARG A 609 8.47 1.61 -29.18
C ARG A 609 7.45 2.64 -29.61
N VAL A 610 6.21 2.23 -29.80
CA VAL A 610 5.11 3.13 -30.23
C VAL A 610 4.93 4.24 -29.21
N ILE A 611 4.90 3.92 -27.91
CA ILE A 611 4.67 4.92 -26.85
C ILE A 611 5.85 5.90 -26.75
N LYS A 612 7.09 5.39 -26.79
CA LYS A 612 8.29 6.24 -26.65
C LYS A 612 8.50 7.17 -27.84
N GLU A 613 8.12 6.76 -29.05
CA GLU A 613 8.36 7.55 -30.27
C GLU A 613 7.18 8.41 -30.74
N TYR A 614 5.95 7.90 -30.59
CA TYR A 614 4.74 8.55 -31.09
C TYR A 614 3.84 9.07 -29.98
N GLY A 615 4.19 8.79 -28.73
CA GLY A 615 3.52 9.30 -27.54
C GLY A 615 2.40 8.40 -27.00
N PRO A 616 1.90 8.70 -25.78
CA PRO A 616 0.93 7.87 -25.07
C PRO A 616 -0.42 7.70 -25.78
N THR A 617 -0.90 8.74 -26.47
CA THR A 617 -2.20 8.70 -27.16
C THR A 617 -2.19 7.72 -28.33
N VAL A 618 -1.13 7.73 -29.15
CA VAL A 618 -0.96 6.78 -30.26
C VAL A 618 -0.75 5.37 -29.70
N GLY A 619 0.01 5.24 -28.60
CA GLY A 619 0.19 3.97 -27.89
C GLY A 619 -1.13 3.36 -27.39
N ALA A 620 -2.01 4.18 -26.81
CA ALA A 620 -3.33 3.72 -26.38
C ALA A 620 -4.17 3.20 -27.56
N GLY A 621 -4.20 3.95 -28.67
CA GLY A 621 -4.88 3.53 -29.90
C GLY A 621 -4.33 2.22 -30.49
N PHE A 622 -3.00 2.03 -30.42
CA PHE A 622 -2.36 0.78 -30.82
C PHE A 622 -2.80 -0.40 -29.92
N VAL A 623 -2.82 -0.22 -28.59
CA VAL A 623 -3.23 -1.28 -27.66
C VAL A 623 -4.72 -1.64 -27.84
N ASP A 624 -5.59 -0.64 -27.97
CA ASP A 624 -7.01 -0.86 -28.26
C ASP A 624 -7.19 -1.61 -29.60
N GLY A 625 -6.47 -1.20 -30.65
CA GLY A 625 -6.57 -1.86 -31.95
C GLY A 625 -6.04 -3.30 -31.96
N MET A 626 -4.89 -3.52 -31.32
CA MET A 626 -4.24 -4.82 -31.17
C MET A 626 -5.11 -5.81 -30.39
N THR A 627 -5.72 -5.37 -29.28
CA THR A 627 -6.60 -6.25 -28.48
C THR A 627 -7.85 -6.66 -29.24
N GLN A 628 -8.47 -5.73 -29.96
CA GLN A 628 -9.66 -5.99 -30.78
C GLN A 628 -9.35 -6.94 -31.94
N MET A 629 -8.24 -6.71 -32.66
CA MET A 629 -7.79 -7.62 -33.73
C MET A 629 -7.52 -9.02 -33.21
N ALA A 630 -6.83 -9.14 -32.08
CA ALA A 630 -6.45 -10.44 -31.54
C ALA A 630 -7.66 -11.31 -31.17
N ILE A 631 -8.69 -10.72 -30.54
CA ILE A 631 -9.92 -11.45 -30.18
C ILE A 631 -10.65 -11.93 -31.43
N ARG A 632 -10.71 -11.12 -32.49
CA ARG A 632 -11.33 -11.57 -33.74
C ARG A 632 -10.47 -12.61 -34.46
N GLY A 633 -9.15 -12.46 -34.41
CA GLY A 633 -8.19 -13.41 -34.96
C GLY A 633 -8.30 -14.80 -34.32
N ILE A 634 -8.39 -14.88 -33.00
CA ILE A 634 -8.55 -16.17 -32.30
C ILE A 634 -9.93 -16.78 -32.57
N MET A 635 -10.99 -15.98 -32.65
CA MET A 635 -12.33 -16.45 -33.01
C MET A 635 -12.37 -17.02 -34.45
N LEU A 636 -11.65 -16.41 -35.38
CA LEU A 636 -11.55 -16.88 -36.77
C LEU A 636 -10.70 -18.15 -36.89
N ALA A 637 -9.66 -18.28 -36.06
CA ALA A 637 -8.85 -19.49 -36.04
C ALA A 637 -9.60 -20.68 -35.44
N GLY A 638 -10.44 -20.46 -34.43
CA GLY A 638 -11.01 -21.52 -33.62
C GLY A 638 -9.91 -22.14 -32.75
N PHE A 639 -9.89 -21.78 -31.46
CA PHE A 639 -8.85 -22.22 -30.55
C PHE A 639 -9.47 -22.97 -29.37
N SER A 640 -9.06 -24.22 -29.18
CA SER A 640 -9.54 -25.09 -28.10
C SER A 640 -8.40 -25.99 -27.64
N PHE A 641 -8.44 -26.40 -26.38
CA PHE A 641 -7.48 -27.33 -25.78
C PHE A 641 -8.21 -28.64 -25.46
N GLY A 642 -7.74 -29.74 -26.05
CA GLY A 642 -8.27 -31.08 -25.85
C GLY A 642 -7.41 -31.92 -24.91
N ILE A 643 -7.89 -33.10 -24.52
CA ILE A 643 -7.09 -34.07 -23.75
C ILE A 643 -6.01 -34.74 -24.62
N ASP A 644 -6.25 -34.79 -25.92
CA ASP A 644 -5.35 -35.29 -26.96
C ASP A 644 -4.16 -34.37 -27.23
N ASP A 645 -4.26 -33.09 -26.87
CA ASP A 645 -3.11 -32.16 -26.86
C ASP A 645 -2.00 -32.60 -25.88
N GLU A 646 -2.28 -33.56 -24.99
CA GLU A 646 -1.30 -34.12 -24.06
C GLU A 646 -0.90 -35.56 -24.44
N ASP A 647 -1.42 -36.11 -25.55
CA ASP A 647 -1.06 -37.46 -25.99
C ASP A 647 0.35 -37.46 -26.58
N ILE A 648 1.17 -38.41 -26.12
CA ILE A 648 2.46 -38.73 -26.69
C ILE A 648 2.41 -40.16 -27.25
N PRO A 649 3.13 -40.45 -28.35
CA PRO A 649 3.16 -41.79 -28.90
C PRO A 649 3.88 -42.74 -27.94
N LYS A 650 3.56 -44.04 -27.99
CA LYS A 650 4.19 -45.08 -27.14
C LYS A 650 5.72 -45.07 -27.22
N ASP A 651 6.28 -44.85 -28.40
CA ASP A 651 7.74 -44.74 -28.58
C ASP A 651 8.36 -43.62 -27.72
N ALA A 652 7.62 -42.55 -27.44
CA ALA A 652 8.05 -41.46 -26.57
C ALA A 652 7.85 -41.82 -25.08
N GLU A 653 6.78 -42.53 -24.74
CA GLU A 653 6.54 -43.07 -23.39
C GLU A 653 7.67 -44.03 -22.99
N ASP A 654 8.01 -44.98 -23.85
CA ASP A 654 9.09 -45.95 -23.63
C ASP A 654 10.45 -45.25 -23.44
N GLN A 655 10.75 -44.23 -24.25
CA GLN A 655 11.96 -43.42 -24.09
C GLN A 655 11.99 -42.63 -22.77
N ILE A 656 10.85 -42.11 -22.33
CA ILE A 656 10.75 -41.40 -21.05
C ILE A 656 10.97 -42.39 -19.90
N GLU A 657 10.38 -43.58 -19.97
CA GLU A 657 10.56 -44.62 -18.97
C GLU A 657 12.03 -45.05 -18.86
N ASP A 658 12.72 -45.25 -19.99
CA ASP A 658 14.15 -45.56 -20.03
C ASP A 658 15.00 -44.49 -19.34
N VAL A 659 14.71 -43.21 -19.59
CA VAL A 659 15.42 -42.09 -18.95
C VAL A 659 15.19 -42.06 -17.44
N LEU A 660 13.95 -42.30 -17.00
CA LEU A 660 13.59 -42.31 -15.58
C LEU A 660 14.21 -43.51 -14.85
N ASN A 661 14.25 -44.68 -15.49
CA ASN A 661 14.90 -45.88 -14.97
C ASN A 661 16.43 -45.70 -14.86
N ALA A 662 17.07 -45.14 -15.88
CA ALA A 662 18.49 -44.79 -15.80
C ALA A 662 18.78 -43.78 -14.67
N ALA A 663 17.89 -42.82 -14.44
CA ALA A 663 18.02 -41.87 -13.34
C ALA A 663 17.91 -42.54 -11.97
N ARG A 664 16.97 -43.48 -11.79
CA ARG A 664 16.84 -44.30 -10.57
C ARG A 664 18.10 -45.11 -10.30
N GLU A 665 18.65 -45.78 -11.32
CA GLU A 665 19.90 -46.54 -11.18
C GLU A 665 21.08 -45.66 -10.76
N ASN A 666 21.19 -44.46 -11.34
CA ASN A 666 22.23 -43.51 -10.98
C ASN A 666 22.08 -43.02 -9.53
N VAL A 667 20.84 -42.83 -9.04
CA VAL A 667 20.58 -42.51 -7.64
C VAL A 667 20.99 -43.67 -6.72
N SER A 668 20.69 -44.92 -7.09
CA SER A 668 21.13 -46.10 -6.34
C SER A 668 22.65 -46.18 -6.24
N LYS A 669 23.38 -45.94 -7.35
CA LYS A 669 24.86 -45.89 -7.35
C LYS A 669 25.41 -44.79 -6.43
N LEU A 670 24.77 -43.62 -6.39
CA LEU A 670 25.16 -42.54 -5.47
C LEU A 670 24.96 -42.94 -4.00
N ILE A 671 23.87 -43.66 -3.70
CA ILE A 671 23.59 -44.16 -2.35
C ILE A 671 24.59 -45.26 -1.95
N GLU A 672 24.93 -46.17 -2.87
CA GLU A 672 25.95 -47.20 -2.65
C GLU A 672 27.33 -46.59 -2.38
N ALA A 673 27.75 -45.61 -3.19
CA ALA A 673 29.01 -44.88 -2.98
C ALA A 673 29.03 -44.14 -1.64
N TYR A 674 27.89 -43.59 -1.22
CA TYR A 674 27.76 -42.95 0.10
C TYR A 674 27.87 -43.97 1.25
N GLN A 675 27.23 -45.14 1.13
CA GLN A 675 27.31 -46.21 2.13
C GLN A 675 28.72 -46.82 2.21
N ALA A 676 29.44 -46.89 1.08
CA ALA A 676 30.83 -47.33 1.01
C ALA A 676 31.84 -46.28 1.53
N GLY A 677 31.41 -45.04 1.76
CA GLY A 677 32.28 -43.93 2.16
C GLY A 677 33.17 -43.39 1.05
N GLU A 678 32.84 -43.70 -0.21
CA GLU A 678 33.59 -43.29 -1.42
C GLU A 678 33.09 -41.98 -2.02
N LEU A 679 32.01 -41.41 -1.47
CA LEU A 679 31.43 -40.16 -1.97
C LEU A 679 32.29 -38.94 -1.61
N GLU A 680 32.82 -38.26 -2.62
CA GLU A 680 33.55 -37.01 -2.41
C GLU A 680 32.61 -35.86 -1.99
N PRO A 681 32.89 -35.18 -0.86
CA PRO A 681 32.09 -34.06 -0.38
C PRO A 681 32.23 -32.84 -1.31
N LEU A 682 31.13 -32.14 -1.54
CA LEU A 682 31.18 -30.83 -2.21
C LEU A 682 31.84 -29.80 -1.28
N PRO A 683 32.60 -28.84 -1.82
CA PRO A 683 33.24 -27.80 -1.01
C PRO A 683 32.23 -27.05 -0.12
N GLY A 684 32.50 -27.02 1.19
CA GLY A 684 31.67 -26.31 2.18
C GLY A 684 30.35 -27.01 2.54
N ARG A 685 30.15 -28.27 2.13
CA ARG A 685 28.95 -29.07 2.42
C ARG A 685 29.32 -30.35 3.18
N THR A 686 28.38 -30.84 3.98
CA THR A 686 28.51 -32.16 4.62
C THR A 686 28.35 -33.27 3.58
N LEU A 687 28.76 -34.49 3.91
CA LEU A 687 28.58 -35.66 3.02
C LEU A 687 27.10 -35.92 2.74
N ASP A 688 26.25 -35.83 3.77
CA ASP A 688 24.80 -36.01 3.68
C ASP A 688 24.16 -34.96 2.76
N GLU A 689 24.53 -33.68 2.92
CA GLU A 689 24.07 -32.60 2.04
C GLU A 689 24.57 -32.82 0.61
N THR A 690 25.80 -33.30 0.45
CA THR A 690 26.38 -33.59 -0.86
C THR A 690 25.60 -34.69 -1.59
N LEU A 691 25.25 -35.77 -0.89
CA LEU A 691 24.42 -36.84 -1.44
C LEU A 691 23.08 -36.29 -1.93
N GLU A 692 22.38 -35.54 -1.09
CA GLU A 692 21.07 -34.96 -1.43
C GLU A 692 21.14 -34.05 -2.64
N MET A 693 22.12 -33.15 -2.70
CA MET A 693 22.30 -32.24 -3.83
C MET A 693 22.58 -32.99 -5.13
N ARG A 694 23.45 -34.02 -5.11
CA ARG A 694 23.75 -34.84 -6.30
C ARG A 694 22.52 -35.62 -6.77
N ILE A 695 21.72 -36.16 -5.84
CA ILE A 695 20.46 -36.84 -6.17
C ILE A 695 19.47 -35.85 -6.82
N MET A 696 19.24 -34.69 -6.20
CA MET A 696 18.34 -33.67 -6.74
C MET A 696 18.79 -33.20 -8.13
N GLN A 697 20.09 -33.02 -8.36
CA GLN A 697 20.62 -32.65 -9.67
C GLN A 697 20.38 -33.74 -10.72
N THR A 698 20.56 -35.01 -10.34
CA THR A 698 20.35 -36.15 -11.24
C THR A 698 18.87 -36.28 -11.63
N LEU A 699 17.97 -36.21 -10.66
CA LEU A 699 16.53 -36.27 -10.88
C LEU A 699 15.99 -35.04 -11.63
N GLY A 700 16.57 -33.86 -11.40
CA GLY A 700 16.25 -32.64 -12.14
C GLY A 700 16.59 -32.77 -13.63
N LYS A 701 17.80 -33.29 -13.95
CA LYS A 701 18.21 -33.56 -15.34
C LYS A 701 17.31 -34.59 -16.02
N ALA A 702 16.91 -35.63 -15.30
CA ALA A 702 16.02 -36.66 -15.82
C ALA A 702 14.67 -36.07 -16.25
N ARG A 703 14.07 -35.21 -15.40
CA ARG A 703 12.84 -34.48 -15.73
C ARG A 703 13.00 -33.61 -16.97
N ASP A 704 14.09 -32.84 -17.06
CA ASP A 704 14.33 -31.93 -18.19
C ASP A 704 14.55 -32.70 -19.52
N ASN A 705 15.20 -33.87 -19.45
CA ASN A 705 15.35 -34.78 -20.58
C ASN A 705 14.01 -35.39 -21.01
N ALA A 706 13.20 -35.87 -20.05
CA ALA A 706 11.86 -36.39 -20.32
C ALA A 706 10.99 -35.32 -21.01
N GLY A 707 11.06 -34.07 -20.56
CA GLY A 707 10.37 -32.95 -21.20
C GLY A 707 10.88 -32.63 -22.60
N SER A 708 12.19 -32.77 -22.84
CA SER A 708 12.77 -32.58 -24.16
C SER A 708 12.34 -33.67 -25.14
N ILE A 709 12.13 -34.90 -24.67
CA ILE A 709 11.59 -36.01 -25.47
C ILE A 709 10.12 -35.71 -25.81
N ALA A 710 9.29 -35.44 -24.81
CA ALA A 710 7.87 -35.10 -25.02
C ALA A 710 7.71 -33.92 -25.99
N GLY A 711 8.51 -32.85 -25.81
CA GLY A 711 8.47 -31.66 -26.66
C GLY A 711 8.86 -31.89 -28.13
N ARG A 712 9.55 -32.98 -28.50
CA ARG A 712 9.83 -33.31 -29.91
C ARG A 712 8.62 -33.86 -30.64
N TYR A 713 7.73 -34.54 -29.91
CA TYR A 713 6.53 -35.16 -30.48
C TYR A 713 5.31 -34.24 -30.42
N LEU A 714 5.35 -33.20 -29.60
CA LEU A 714 4.34 -32.16 -29.51
C LEU A 714 4.65 -31.03 -30.51
N GLY A 715 3.98 -31.03 -31.66
CA GLY A 715 4.16 -30.04 -32.74
C GLY A 715 3.44 -28.71 -32.50
N LEU A 716 3.66 -27.73 -33.40
CA LEU A 716 2.97 -26.42 -33.36
C LEU A 716 1.48 -26.48 -33.75
N ASP A 717 1.01 -27.62 -34.26
CA ASP A 717 -0.42 -27.85 -34.54
C ASP A 717 -1.23 -28.10 -33.25
N ASN A 718 -0.55 -28.27 -32.11
CA ASN A 718 -1.13 -28.48 -30.80
C ASN A 718 -1.37 -27.14 -30.08
N SER A 719 -2.59 -26.94 -29.60
CA SER A 719 -3.00 -25.70 -28.94
C SER A 719 -2.20 -25.43 -27.65
N GLY A 720 -1.90 -26.48 -26.89
CA GLY A 720 -1.05 -26.40 -25.70
C GLY A 720 0.33 -25.84 -26.00
N VAL A 721 0.96 -26.37 -27.05
CA VAL A 721 2.28 -25.92 -27.51
C VAL A 721 2.22 -24.47 -27.98
N VAL A 722 1.21 -24.09 -28.77
CA VAL A 722 1.03 -22.70 -29.21
C VAL A 722 0.94 -21.74 -28.01
N MET A 723 0.18 -22.08 -26.97
CA MET A 723 0.08 -21.22 -25.77
C MET A 723 1.42 -21.07 -25.03
N ALA A 724 2.16 -22.18 -24.87
CA ALA A 724 3.44 -22.19 -24.17
C ALA A 724 4.53 -21.44 -24.95
N VAL A 725 4.57 -21.64 -26.27
CA VAL A 725 5.62 -21.14 -27.16
C VAL A 725 5.40 -19.66 -27.53
N SER A 726 4.16 -19.24 -27.76
CA SER A 726 3.80 -17.82 -27.95
C SER A 726 4.01 -16.97 -26.69
N GLY A 727 4.13 -17.62 -25.52
CA GLY A 727 4.25 -16.97 -24.22
C GLY A 727 2.94 -16.38 -23.69
N ALA A 728 1.80 -16.84 -24.23
CA ALA A 728 0.47 -16.44 -23.81
C ALA A 728 0.16 -16.95 -22.40
N ARG A 729 0.08 -18.27 -22.23
CA ARG A 729 -0.18 -18.92 -20.93
C ARG A 729 0.44 -20.31 -20.91
N GLY A 730 0.98 -20.70 -19.77
CA GLY A 730 1.66 -21.99 -19.63
C GLY A 730 3.12 -21.94 -20.07
N SER A 731 3.83 -23.03 -19.83
CA SER A 731 5.24 -23.20 -20.18
C SER A 731 5.47 -24.61 -20.70
N MET A 732 6.56 -24.83 -21.44
CA MET A 732 6.96 -26.18 -21.86
C MET A 732 7.21 -27.11 -20.67
N LEU A 733 7.59 -26.57 -19.51
CA LEU A 733 7.72 -27.35 -18.28
C LEU A 733 6.36 -27.85 -17.78
N ASN A 734 5.30 -27.04 -17.88
CA ASN A 734 3.97 -27.48 -17.44
C ASN A 734 3.42 -28.58 -18.36
N LEU A 735 3.61 -28.44 -19.68
CA LEU A 735 3.26 -29.49 -20.64
C LEU A 735 4.04 -30.77 -20.38
N THR A 736 5.34 -30.66 -20.08
CA THR A 736 6.17 -31.77 -19.62
C THR A 736 5.58 -32.46 -18.38
N GLN A 737 5.08 -31.71 -17.40
CA GLN A 737 4.49 -32.31 -16.19
C GLN A 737 3.16 -33.01 -16.46
N MET A 738 2.39 -32.52 -17.43
CA MET A 738 1.11 -33.10 -17.82
C MET A 738 1.30 -34.38 -18.63
N ALA A 739 2.26 -34.41 -19.57
CA ALA A 739 2.48 -35.53 -20.49
C ALA A 739 3.58 -36.52 -20.06
N ALA A 740 4.67 -36.06 -19.42
CA ALA A 740 5.86 -36.89 -19.16
C ALA A 740 6.01 -37.26 -17.67
N CYS A 741 6.41 -36.32 -16.81
CA CYS A 741 6.55 -36.58 -15.36
C CYS A 741 6.50 -35.30 -14.52
N VAL A 742 5.93 -35.39 -13.32
CA VAL A 742 5.88 -34.23 -12.40
C VAL A 742 7.26 -33.91 -11.81
N GLY A 743 8.03 -34.95 -11.48
CA GLY A 743 9.40 -34.86 -10.96
C GLY A 743 9.51 -34.70 -9.44
N GLN A 744 10.68 -34.25 -8.97
CA GLN A 744 11.02 -34.20 -7.55
C GLN A 744 10.19 -33.16 -6.77
N GLN A 745 9.52 -33.60 -5.71
CA GLN A 745 8.87 -32.71 -4.74
C GLN A 745 9.85 -32.32 -3.63
N SER A 746 9.85 -31.05 -3.26
CA SER A 746 10.73 -30.51 -2.21
C SER A 746 9.94 -29.77 -1.15
N VAL A 747 10.54 -29.65 0.05
CA VAL A 747 10.08 -28.75 1.11
C VAL A 747 11.28 -27.98 1.63
N ARG A 748 11.24 -26.65 1.55
CA ARG A 748 12.30 -25.74 2.00
C ARG A 748 13.66 -26.01 1.34
N GLY A 749 13.65 -26.44 0.09
CA GLY A 749 14.84 -26.70 -0.71
C GLY A 749 15.46 -28.09 -0.54
N GLU A 750 14.92 -28.94 0.34
CA GLU A 750 15.35 -30.33 0.52
C GLU A 750 14.28 -31.31 0.01
N ARG A 751 14.67 -32.56 -0.27
CA ARG A 751 13.71 -33.65 -0.50
C ARG A 751 12.88 -33.92 0.77
N ILE A 752 11.72 -34.54 0.60
CA ILE A 752 10.80 -34.77 1.72
C ILE A 752 11.41 -35.80 2.67
N ARG A 753 11.76 -35.37 3.89
CA ARG A 753 12.29 -36.25 4.97
C ARG A 753 11.36 -36.38 6.17
N ARG A 754 10.46 -35.41 6.36
CA ARG A 754 9.55 -35.36 7.52
C ARG A 754 8.50 -36.46 7.42
N GLY A 755 8.47 -37.35 8.41
CA GLY A 755 7.56 -38.51 8.43
C GLY A 755 7.70 -39.33 9.72
N TYR A 756 7.74 -40.64 9.55
CA TYR A 756 8.01 -41.60 10.63
C TYR A 756 9.50 -41.65 10.99
N ASP A 757 9.83 -42.29 12.10
CA ASP A 757 11.23 -42.54 12.48
C ASP A 757 11.93 -43.42 11.43
N GLY A 758 12.94 -42.84 10.78
CA GLY A 758 13.74 -43.48 9.72
C GLY A 758 13.05 -43.65 8.36
N ARG A 759 11.89 -43.04 8.09
CA ARG A 759 11.22 -43.11 6.76
C ARG A 759 10.12 -42.05 6.61
N THR A 760 9.80 -41.66 5.39
CA THR A 760 8.75 -40.68 5.10
C THR A 760 7.33 -41.24 5.31
N LEU A 761 7.03 -42.37 4.66
CA LEU A 761 5.74 -43.05 4.67
C LEU A 761 5.88 -44.49 5.19
N PRO A 762 4.80 -45.10 5.73
CA PRO A 762 4.85 -46.45 6.28
C PRO A 762 5.06 -47.54 5.21
N HIS A 763 4.89 -47.18 3.94
CA HIS A 763 5.05 -48.05 2.76
C HIS A 763 6.54 -48.30 2.40
N PHE A 764 7.45 -47.43 2.85
CA PHE A 764 8.89 -47.58 2.58
C PHE A 764 9.61 -48.30 3.72
N ARG A 765 10.77 -48.89 3.39
CA ARG A 765 11.66 -49.51 4.38
C ARG A 765 12.30 -48.43 5.25
N ARG A 766 12.69 -48.79 6.48
CA ARG A 766 13.44 -47.86 7.34
C ARG A 766 14.84 -47.64 6.76
N GLY A 767 15.28 -46.39 6.69
CA GLY A 767 16.57 -45.99 6.15
C GLY A 767 16.62 -45.90 4.61
N ASP A 768 15.48 -46.01 3.93
CA ASP A 768 15.43 -45.95 2.47
C ASP A 768 15.68 -44.51 1.95
N LEU A 769 16.79 -44.31 1.25
CA LEU A 769 17.22 -43.02 0.67
C LEU A 769 16.86 -42.88 -0.82
N GLY A 770 16.14 -43.86 -1.38
CA GLY A 770 15.78 -43.91 -2.80
C GLY A 770 14.97 -42.72 -3.29
N ALA A 771 14.83 -42.60 -4.61
CA ALA A 771 14.13 -41.48 -5.25
C ALA A 771 12.66 -41.39 -4.81
N GLU A 772 11.93 -42.50 -4.85
CA GLU A 772 10.50 -42.57 -4.49
C GLU A 772 10.25 -42.36 -2.99
N ALA A 773 11.11 -42.93 -2.15
CA ALA A 773 11.01 -42.82 -0.69
C ALA A 773 11.06 -41.36 -0.22
N HIS A 774 11.66 -40.47 -1.01
CA HIS A 774 11.79 -39.04 -0.71
C HIS A 774 11.03 -38.14 -1.68
N GLY A 775 9.99 -38.65 -2.33
CA GLY A 775 9.00 -37.84 -3.05
C GLY A 775 9.36 -37.47 -4.48
N PHE A 776 10.05 -38.35 -5.21
CA PHE A 776 10.15 -38.27 -6.67
C PHE A 776 8.88 -38.84 -7.32
N VAL A 777 8.16 -38.01 -8.08
CA VAL A 777 6.91 -38.40 -8.75
C VAL A 777 7.22 -38.83 -10.19
N GLN A 778 7.10 -40.15 -10.41
CA GLN A 778 7.14 -40.89 -11.68
C GLN A 778 6.12 -40.37 -12.68
N SER A 779 4.89 -40.56 -12.27
CA SER A 779 3.72 -40.44 -13.14
C SER A 779 3.50 -39.00 -13.57
N SER A 780 2.94 -38.84 -14.77
CA SER A 780 2.42 -37.56 -15.23
C SER A 780 1.01 -37.30 -14.67
N TYR A 781 0.50 -36.07 -14.81
CA TYR A 781 -0.89 -35.79 -14.42
C TYR A 781 -1.90 -36.56 -15.27
N LYS A 782 -1.56 -36.87 -16.52
CA LYS A 782 -2.40 -37.62 -17.45
C LYS A 782 -2.46 -39.10 -17.13
N GLU A 783 -1.30 -39.72 -16.83
CA GLU A 783 -1.22 -41.12 -16.40
C GLU A 783 -1.95 -41.33 -15.07
N GLY A 784 -1.83 -40.35 -14.17
CA GLY A 784 -2.47 -40.34 -12.86
C GLY A 784 -1.51 -40.74 -11.75
N LEU A 785 -1.55 -40.00 -10.64
CA LEU A 785 -0.62 -40.18 -9.53
C LEU A 785 -1.00 -41.39 -8.66
N ASN A 786 -0.01 -42.19 -8.26
CA ASN A 786 -0.23 -43.24 -7.27
C ASN A 786 -0.45 -42.65 -5.86
N PRO A 787 -0.96 -43.42 -4.87
CA PRO A 787 -1.30 -42.88 -3.55
C PRO A 787 -0.14 -42.21 -2.81
N THR A 788 1.09 -42.73 -2.96
CA THR A 788 2.28 -42.15 -2.34
C THR A 788 2.71 -40.85 -3.03
N GLU A 789 2.68 -40.82 -4.36
CA GLU A 789 2.99 -39.65 -5.17
C GLU A 789 2.00 -38.52 -4.93
N PHE A 790 0.69 -38.84 -4.89
CA PHE A 790 -0.35 -37.87 -4.56
C PHE A 790 -0.10 -37.22 -3.20
N PHE A 791 0.27 -38.02 -2.19
CA PHE A 791 0.58 -37.51 -0.86
C PHE A 791 1.83 -36.62 -0.85
N PHE A 792 2.90 -37.03 -1.54
CA PHE A 792 4.11 -36.21 -1.67
C PHE A 792 3.87 -34.91 -2.44
N HIS A 793 3.05 -34.96 -3.49
CA HIS A 793 2.66 -33.77 -4.24
C HIS A 793 1.85 -32.81 -3.38
N ALA A 794 0.93 -33.33 -2.55
CA ALA A 794 0.18 -32.52 -1.59
C ALA A 794 1.09 -31.85 -0.53
N ILE A 795 2.17 -32.51 -0.11
CA ILE A 795 3.18 -31.91 0.77
C ILE A 795 3.88 -30.72 0.08
N GLY A 796 4.33 -30.90 -1.17
CA GLY A 796 4.95 -29.83 -1.96
C GLY A 796 4.00 -28.66 -2.18
N GLY A 797 2.72 -28.93 -2.50
CA GLY A 797 1.70 -27.90 -2.67
C GLY A 797 1.44 -27.05 -1.42
N ARG A 798 1.53 -27.63 -0.23
CA ARG A 798 1.38 -26.89 1.04
C ARG A 798 2.47 -25.85 1.26
N GLU A 799 3.70 -26.10 0.79
CA GLU A 799 4.78 -25.13 0.89
C GLU A 799 4.40 -23.84 0.14
N GLY A 800 3.95 -23.96 -1.11
CA GLY A 800 3.55 -22.81 -1.93
C GLY A 800 2.45 -21.96 -1.29
N LEU A 801 1.44 -22.60 -0.68
CA LEU A 801 0.35 -21.90 0.02
C LEU A 801 0.85 -21.13 1.26
N VAL A 802 1.70 -21.76 2.07
CA VAL A 802 2.21 -21.17 3.31
C VAL A 802 3.20 -20.03 3.02
N ASP A 803 4.14 -20.25 2.09
CA ASP A 803 5.16 -19.25 1.74
C ASP A 803 4.53 -17.97 1.18
N THR A 804 3.53 -18.12 0.31
CA THR A 804 2.81 -16.98 -0.28
C THR A 804 2.10 -16.15 0.80
N ALA A 805 1.48 -16.81 1.78
CA ALA A 805 0.81 -16.14 2.90
C ALA A 805 1.79 -15.41 3.82
N ILE A 806 2.92 -16.04 4.18
CA ILE A 806 3.90 -15.47 5.12
C ILE A 806 4.64 -14.27 4.51
N ARG A 807 5.09 -14.38 3.25
CA ARG A 807 5.89 -13.34 2.58
C ARG A 807 5.18 -11.99 2.49
N THR A 808 3.86 -12.00 2.36
CA THR A 808 3.02 -10.80 2.29
C THR A 808 3.19 -9.90 3.51
N SER A 809 3.30 -10.48 4.71
CA SER A 809 3.44 -9.72 5.97
C SER A 809 4.78 -8.98 6.06
N GLN A 810 5.88 -9.65 5.71
CA GLN A 810 7.23 -9.10 5.76
C GLN A 810 7.43 -8.04 4.68
N SER A 811 6.99 -8.34 3.45
CA SER A 811 7.07 -7.42 2.31
C SER A 811 6.30 -6.13 2.58
N GLY A 812 5.04 -6.22 3.03
CA GLY A 812 4.22 -5.05 3.33
C GLY A 812 4.78 -4.20 4.48
N TYR A 813 5.37 -4.83 5.51
CA TYR A 813 6.00 -4.09 6.61
C TYR A 813 7.28 -3.37 6.16
N LEU A 814 8.13 -4.04 5.37
CA LEU A 814 9.33 -3.44 4.80
C LEU A 814 8.96 -2.25 3.90
N GLN A 815 8.02 -2.45 2.98
CA GLN A 815 7.52 -1.40 2.11
C GLN A 815 7.02 -0.19 2.91
N ARG A 816 6.22 -0.41 3.96
CA ARG A 816 5.73 0.68 4.82
C ARG A 816 6.87 1.45 5.51
N ARG A 817 7.91 0.75 5.99
CA ARG A 817 9.08 1.39 6.60
C ARG A 817 9.81 2.27 5.60
N LEU A 818 9.98 1.80 4.36
CA LEU A 818 10.65 2.54 3.31
C LEU A 818 9.81 3.75 2.85
N ILE A 819 8.50 3.58 2.65
CA ILE A 819 7.59 4.68 2.28
C ILE A 819 7.67 5.79 3.34
N ASN A 820 7.52 5.46 4.62
CA ASN A 820 7.56 6.47 5.68
C ASN A 820 8.93 7.15 5.82
N ALA A 821 10.01 6.52 5.33
CA ALA A 821 11.36 7.09 5.37
C ALA A 821 11.67 7.98 4.16
N LEU A 822 11.01 7.74 3.01
CA LEU A 822 11.36 8.36 1.73
C LEU A 822 10.26 9.28 1.16
N GLN A 823 9.06 9.30 1.75
CA GLN A 823 7.93 10.11 1.27
C GLN A 823 8.18 11.62 1.26
N ASP A 824 9.14 12.10 2.06
CA ASP A 824 9.49 13.51 2.22
C ASP A 824 10.55 13.97 1.21
N LEU A 825 11.03 13.08 0.34
CA LEU A 825 12.02 13.40 -0.68
C LEU A 825 11.35 13.96 -1.93
N GLU A 826 11.86 15.10 -2.40
CA GLU A 826 11.41 15.73 -3.63
C GLU A 826 12.59 16.14 -4.53
N VAL A 827 12.38 16.06 -5.84
CA VAL A 827 13.32 16.56 -6.85
C VAL A 827 13.01 18.04 -7.07
N GLN A 828 13.99 18.88 -6.80
CA GLN A 828 13.90 20.33 -6.97
C GLN A 828 14.11 20.73 -8.43
N TYR A 829 13.75 21.97 -8.78
CA TYR A 829 13.98 22.53 -10.12
C TYR A 829 15.47 22.56 -10.53
N ASP A 830 16.39 22.55 -9.57
CA ASP A 830 17.83 22.48 -9.79
C ASP A 830 18.36 21.04 -10.03
N GLY A 831 17.47 20.03 -10.04
CA GLY A 831 17.81 18.62 -10.25
C GLY A 831 18.29 17.89 -8.98
N THR A 832 18.44 18.60 -7.86
CA THR A 832 18.85 18.00 -6.58
C THR A 832 17.67 17.32 -5.89
N VAL A 833 17.96 16.29 -5.09
CA VAL A 833 16.97 15.63 -4.22
C VAL A 833 17.13 16.17 -2.81
N LYS A 834 16.10 16.83 -2.29
CA LYS A 834 16.09 17.40 -0.94
C LYS A 834 14.98 16.77 -0.10
N GLU A 835 15.24 16.67 1.20
CA GLU A 835 14.21 16.43 2.23
C GLU A 835 13.47 17.74 2.54
N THR A 836 12.28 17.67 3.15
CA THR A 836 11.48 18.83 3.63
C THR A 836 12.24 19.82 4.52
N ARG A 837 13.34 19.40 5.18
CA ARG A 837 14.21 20.27 5.99
C ARG A 837 15.24 21.06 5.17
N GLY A 838 15.30 20.85 3.86
CA GLY A 838 16.29 21.47 2.96
C GLY A 838 17.64 20.75 2.93
N ILE A 839 17.75 19.57 3.56
CA ILE A 839 18.97 18.76 3.53
C ILE A 839 19.07 18.09 2.15
N ILE A 840 20.20 18.27 1.48
CA ILE A 840 20.49 17.65 0.19
C ILE A 840 20.86 16.18 0.42
N VAL A 841 20.10 15.28 -0.21
CA VAL A 841 20.34 13.83 -0.19
C VAL A 841 21.11 13.41 -1.43
N GLN A 842 20.77 13.96 -2.60
CA GLN A 842 21.51 13.76 -3.85
C GLN A 842 21.70 15.09 -4.57
N PHE A 843 22.90 15.33 -5.10
CA PHE A 843 23.20 16.52 -5.91
C PHE A 843 22.61 16.45 -7.32
N ASN A 844 22.42 15.24 -7.85
CA ASN A 844 21.69 15.01 -9.08
C ASN A 844 20.82 13.76 -8.89
N TYR A 845 19.54 13.85 -9.25
CA TYR A 845 18.62 12.72 -9.15
C TYR A 845 19.15 11.52 -9.94
N GLY A 846 19.31 10.38 -9.28
CA GLY A 846 19.72 9.14 -9.97
C GLY A 846 21.10 9.20 -10.64
N GLU A 847 21.96 10.15 -10.25
CA GLU A 847 23.27 10.45 -10.86
C GLU A 847 23.21 11.05 -12.28
N ASP A 848 22.24 10.65 -13.11
CA ASP A 848 22.08 11.07 -14.51
C ASP A 848 20.91 12.04 -14.78
N GLY A 849 20.02 12.24 -13.80
CA GLY A 849 18.84 13.09 -13.92
C GLY A 849 17.67 12.45 -14.70
N VAL A 850 17.73 11.14 -15.00
CA VAL A 850 16.74 10.47 -15.86
C VAL A 850 15.76 9.64 -15.03
N ASP A 851 14.46 9.88 -15.22
CA ASP A 851 13.41 9.04 -14.63
C ASP A 851 13.51 7.60 -15.18
N ALA A 852 13.45 6.61 -14.29
CA ALA A 852 13.46 5.19 -14.64
C ALA A 852 12.35 4.81 -15.63
N SER A 853 11.21 5.51 -15.63
CA SER A 853 10.16 5.32 -16.63
C SER A 853 10.61 5.68 -18.07
N LYS A 854 11.66 6.49 -18.18
CA LYS A 854 12.27 7.02 -19.41
C LYS A 854 13.74 6.58 -19.55
N ARG A 855 14.15 5.49 -18.89
CA ARG A 855 15.55 5.04 -18.83
C ARG A 855 16.25 4.91 -20.19
N ASP A 856 15.50 4.53 -21.23
CA ASP A 856 16.02 4.42 -22.60
C ASP A 856 16.75 5.68 -23.10
N TYR A 857 16.48 6.87 -22.55
CA TYR A 857 17.18 8.07 -23.01
C TYR A 857 18.67 8.08 -22.64
N ALA A 858 19.09 7.37 -21.59
CA ALA A 858 20.46 7.35 -21.08
C ALA A 858 21.30 6.13 -21.53
N SER A 859 20.72 5.12 -22.21
CA SER A 859 21.46 3.90 -22.54
C SER A 859 22.36 4.04 -23.79
N PRO A 860 23.52 3.37 -23.85
CA PRO A 860 24.36 3.31 -25.05
C PRO A 860 23.63 2.72 -26.28
N GLU A 861 22.63 1.85 -26.03
CA GLU A 861 21.76 1.27 -27.04
C GLU A 861 20.88 2.32 -27.71
N ASN A 862 20.52 3.42 -27.01
CA ASN A 862 19.77 4.52 -27.59
C ASN A 862 20.53 5.26 -28.69
N VAL A 863 21.85 5.41 -28.53
CA VAL A 863 22.69 6.05 -29.56
C VAL A 863 22.63 5.22 -30.85
N HIS A 864 22.82 3.90 -30.73
CA HIS A 864 22.70 2.97 -31.86
C HIS A 864 21.30 3.04 -32.49
N ARG A 865 20.27 3.12 -31.66
CA ARG A 865 18.86 3.22 -32.06
C ARG A 865 18.53 4.51 -32.80
N ILE A 866 18.99 5.66 -32.31
CA ILE A 866 18.79 6.96 -32.97
C ILE A 866 19.51 6.97 -34.32
N VAL A 867 20.74 6.46 -34.37
CA VAL A 867 21.50 6.33 -35.61
C VAL A 867 20.76 5.45 -36.63
N GLN A 868 20.24 4.29 -36.22
CA GLN A 868 19.45 3.42 -37.10
C GLN A 868 18.17 4.10 -37.62
N ARG A 869 17.47 4.84 -36.74
CA ARG A 869 16.26 5.58 -37.14
C ARG A 869 16.56 6.65 -38.17
N VAL A 870 17.60 7.46 -37.96
CA VAL A 870 17.94 8.59 -38.85
C VAL A 870 18.50 8.10 -40.18
N LEU A 871 19.32 7.05 -40.17
CA LEU A 871 19.94 6.54 -41.40
C LEU A 871 18.99 5.71 -42.27
N GLY A 872 17.82 5.29 -41.76
CA GLY A 872 16.88 4.42 -42.48
C GLY A 872 17.51 3.12 -42.98
N ARG A 873 18.68 2.77 -42.44
CA ARG A 873 19.50 1.61 -42.83
C ARG A 873 19.73 0.79 -41.57
N ALA A 874 19.19 -0.42 -41.60
CA ALA A 874 19.47 -1.45 -40.61
C ALA A 874 21.00 -1.63 -40.51
N GLY A 875 21.51 -1.71 -39.28
CA GLY A 875 22.91 -2.03 -39.03
C GLY A 875 23.27 -3.37 -39.66
N ARG A 876 24.48 -3.47 -40.22
CA ARG A 876 25.08 -4.76 -40.59
C ARG A 876 25.18 -5.67 -39.36
#